data_AF-A0AAV1DX33-F1
#
_entry.id   AF-A0AAV1DX33-F1
#
_cell.length_a   1.000
_cell.length_b   1.000
_cell.length_c   1.000
_cell.angle_alpha   90.00
_cell.angle_beta   90.00
_cell.angle_gamma   90.00
#
_symmetry.space_group_name_H-M   'P 1'
#
loop_
_entity.id
_entity.type
_entity.pdbx_description
1 polymer ?
#
loop_
_entity_poly.entity_id
_entity_poly.type
_entity_poly.pdbx_seq_one_letter_code
_entity_poly.pdbx_strand_id
1 'polypeptide(L)'
;MSLKPQLRDPSKDEEDVKAIARLFADMGDSYVELIATGSDESMMIVHALLEVSSHPEFDIASMTFNFWHNLQMILTERDFFISSSDEASTEAERSRRLQVFRPFYESLVALVTFKVQYPSDYAELSKEDQKDFKQTRYAVADVLIDGALVLGGEATLKILYVKLVEALSYSGKDNGTDWRPAEAALYCIRAISDYVAVVEAEILPQIMSLFPKLPHQPQLLQTVCLTIGAYSRWLDASSSGVSFLPSLIDILVNGMSISEDSAAAASLAFRHICNDCSKKLCGSFEGLFQIYKMAVIGESSFKVSAEDSLHLVEALSKVITELPSEQAKKALEALCLPAVTPLQEIINQGPLILGQKTARDLTVHIDRLANIFRHVNHPEAVADAIHRLWSLFKLIFDLRAWDMRTMESLCRACKNAVRTSKRFMGITVEAILEEIQRLYKQHHQPCFLYLSSEVIKIFGSDPACADYLKSLIESLFSQTTCLLTRIQEFTSRPDIADDCFLLASRCIRYCPQLFFASPIFPPLVDCAMAGMTVQHREASNSILNFLSDIFDLGNSSHGEMYLSTRDSVIIPRGPTITRILVACLTGALPNSQVETVTYALLALTRAYGMKTLEWAQESLALIPSSAVTDLERSKFLQALSNASLRKDTNDIKLPIEELSEVCRRNRTVQEIVQGALKPLELQIVSGS
;
A
#
# COMPACT_ATOMS: atom_id res chain seq x y z
N MET A 1 -36.23 -29.08 4.83
CA MET A 1 -37.09 -28.09 5.52
C MET A 1 -37.65 -28.54 6.88
N SER A 2 -37.98 -29.83 7.09
CA SER A 2 -38.47 -30.35 8.39
C SER A 2 -37.50 -30.19 9.57
N LEU A 3 -36.20 -29.98 9.29
CA LEU A 3 -35.17 -29.73 10.30
C LEU A 3 -35.10 -28.26 10.77
N LYS A 4 -35.73 -27.31 10.06
CA LYS A 4 -35.68 -25.88 10.40
C LYS A 4 -36.11 -25.58 11.84
N PRO A 5 -37.20 -26.17 12.39
CA PRO A 5 -37.60 -25.92 13.78
C PRO A 5 -36.55 -26.35 14.81
N GLN A 6 -35.68 -27.29 14.47
CA GLN A 6 -34.65 -27.81 15.37
C GLN A 6 -33.51 -26.82 15.61
N LEU A 7 -33.34 -25.81 14.73
CA LEU A 7 -32.35 -24.74 14.91
C LEU A 7 -32.64 -23.83 16.12
N ARG A 8 -33.90 -23.82 16.61
CA ARG A 8 -34.32 -23.04 17.78
C ARG A 8 -34.70 -23.91 18.98
N ASP A 9 -34.48 -25.22 18.89
CA ASP A 9 -34.90 -26.13 19.95
C ASP A 9 -33.88 -26.11 21.10
N PRO A 10 -34.22 -25.54 22.28
CA PRO A 10 -33.29 -25.46 23.40
C PRO A 10 -32.97 -26.82 24.03
N SER A 11 -33.67 -27.89 23.63
CA SER A 11 -33.40 -29.26 24.09
C SER A 11 -32.37 -30.00 23.23
N LYS A 12 -31.95 -29.42 22.10
CA LYS A 12 -30.95 -30.00 21.19
C LYS A 12 -29.53 -29.68 21.61
N ASP A 13 -28.64 -30.64 21.36
CA ASP A 13 -27.20 -30.46 21.55
C ASP A 13 -26.64 -29.45 20.52
N GLU A 14 -25.63 -28.69 20.92
CA GLU A 14 -25.05 -27.64 20.10
C GLU A 14 -24.41 -28.21 18.83
N GLU A 15 -23.79 -29.40 18.92
CA GLU A 15 -23.20 -30.09 17.77
C GLU A 15 -24.26 -30.57 16.77
N ASP A 16 -25.44 -31.00 17.25
CA ASP A 16 -26.59 -31.32 16.39
C ASP A 16 -27.05 -30.05 15.63
N VAL A 17 -27.16 -28.92 16.33
CA VAL A 17 -27.57 -27.64 15.73
C VAL A 17 -26.53 -27.16 14.71
N LYS A 18 -25.22 -27.27 15.02
CA LYS A 18 -24.12 -26.98 14.10
C LYS A 18 -24.18 -27.85 12.85
N ALA A 19 -24.45 -29.15 12.98
CA ALA A 19 -24.57 -30.04 11.83
C ALA A 19 -25.75 -29.66 10.92
N ILE A 20 -26.89 -29.30 11.50
CA ILE A 20 -28.07 -28.84 10.76
C ILE A 20 -27.79 -27.48 10.08
N ALA A 21 -27.14 -26.55 10.77
CA ALA A 21 -26.74 -25.26 10.25
C ALA A 21 -25.78 -25.38 9.05
N ARG A 22 -24.76 -26.24 9.19
CA ARG A 22 -23.80 -26.54 8.11
C ARG A 22 -24.49 -27.12 6.89
N LEU A 23 -25.42 -28.05 7.08
CA LEU A 23 -26.21 -28.62 5.98
C LEU A 23 -26.99 -27.54 5.22
N PHE A 24 -27.60 -26.58 5.93
CA PHE A 24 -28.29 -25.47 5.28
C PHE A 24 -27.32 -24.52 4.56
N ALA A 25 -26.18 -24.19 5.18
CA ALA A 25 -25.14 -23.36 4.58
C ALA A 25 -24.57 -23.97 3.29
N ASP A 26 -24.15 -25.24 3.32
CA ASP A 26 -23.62 -25.96 2.16
C ASP A 26 -24.66 -26.03 1.02
N MET A 27 -25.93 -26.20 1.37
CA MET A 27 -27.03 -26.17 0.41
C MET A 27 -27.22 -24.76 -0.19
N GLY A 28 -27.09 -23.71 0.63
CA GLY A 28 -27.10 -22.33 0.15
C GLY A 28 -25.99 -22.05 -0.85
N ASP A 29 -24.74 -22.39 -0.49
CA ASP A 29 -23.56 -22.17 -1.33
C ASP A 29 -23.61 -22.98 -2.64
N SER A 30 -24.00 -24.25 -2.56
CA SER A 30 -24.05 -25.13 -3.75
C SER A 30 -25.13 -24.73 -4.76
N TYR A 31 -26.22 -24.11 -4.30
CA TYR A 31 -27.36 -23.76 -5.13
C TYR A 31 -27.57 -22.24 -5.26
N VAL A 32 -26.55 -21.42 -4.97
CA VAL A 32 -26.68 -19.96 -4.91
C VAL A 32 -27.19 -19.34 -6.22
N GLU A 33 -26.73 -19.84 -7.38
CA GLU A 33 -27.20 -19.39 -8.71
C GLU A 33 -28.69 -19.69 -8.93
N LEU A 34 -29.15 -20.88 -8.53
CA LEU A 34 -30.56 -21.26 -8.61
C LEU A 34 -31.40 -20.46 -7.61
N ILE A 35 -30.87 -20.23 -6.41
CA ILE A 35 -31.53 -19.43 -5.39
C ILE A 35 -31.76 -18.02 -5.91
N ALA A 36 -30.75 -17.40 -6.52
CA ALA A 36 -30.81 -16.04 -7.08
C ALA A 36 -31.92 -15.83 -8.13
N THR A 37 -32.51 -16.89 -8.70
CA THR A 37 -33.70 -16.78 -9.58
C THR A 37 -34.95 -16.31 -8.83
N GLY A 38 -35.02 -16.48 -7.51
CA GLY A 38 -36.14 -16.06 -6.67
C GLY A 38 -37.41 -16.92 -6.84
N SER A 39 -37.27 -18.22 -7.13
CA SER A 39 -38.41 -19.17 -7.13
C SER A 39 -38.96 -19.40 -5.71
N ASP A 40 -40.24 -19.76 -5.58
CA ASP A 40 -40.89 -19.99 -4.27
C ASP A 40 -40.17 -21.08 -3.46
N GLU A 41 -39.73 -22.16 -4.12
CA GLU A 41 -38.95 -23.22 -3.51
C GLU A 41 -37.57 -22.73 -3.04
N SER A 42 -36.90 -21.89 -3.82
CA SER A 42 -35.63 -21.25 -3.44
C SER A 42 -35.80 -20.38 -2.19
N MET A 43 -36.91 -19.66 -2.06
CA MET A 43 -37.14 -18.78 -0.91
C MET A 43 -37.27 -19.56 0.42
N MET A 44 -37.74 -20.81 0.37
CA MET A 44 -37.74 -21.68 1.56
C MET A 44 -36.33 -21.88 2.12
N ILE A 45 -35.34 -22.04 1.25
CA ILE A 45 -33.93 -22.20 1.63
C ILE A 45 -33.39 -20.91 2.25
N VAL A 46 -33.69 -19.77 1.64
CA VAL A 46 -33.28 -18.44 2.14
C VAL A 46 -33.85 -18.19 3.54
N HIS A 47 -35.11 -18.58 3.78
CA HIS A 47 -35.71 -18.50 5.10
C HIS A 47 -35.06 -19.43 6.14
N ALA A 48 -34.47 -20.55 5.73
CA ALA A 48 -33.70 -21.41 6.63
C ALA A 48 -32.30 -20.84 6.88
N LEU A 49 -31.65 -20.26 5.87
CA LEU A 49 -30.36 -19.60 6.00
C LEU A 49 -30.44 -18.38 6.93
N LEU A 50 -31.48 -17.55 6.79
CA LEU A 50 -31.73 -16.43 7.70
C LEU A 50 -31.96 -16.89 9.15
N GLU A 51 -32.58 -18.05 9.33
CA GLU A 51 -32.77 -18.67 10.65
C GLU A 51 -31.43 -19.02 11.28
N VAL A 52 -30.53 -19.64 10.52
CA VAL A 52 -29.16 -19.93 10.94
C VAL A 52 -28.40 -18.63 11.26
N SER A 53 -28.49 -17.60 10.41
CA SER A 53 -27.85 -16.30 10.66
C SER A 53 -28.35 -15.61 11.94
N SER A 54 -29.59 -15.89 12.34
CA SER A 54 -30.21 -15.35 13.57
C SER A 54 -29.80 -16.06 14.85
N HIS A 55 -29.13 -17.22 14.75
CA HIS A 55 -28.73 -18.02 15.90
C HIS A 55 -27.81 -17.22 16.84
N PRO A 56 -27.93 -17.30 18.18
CA PRO A 56 -27.11 -16.51 19.10
C PRO A 56 -25.61 -16.73 18.92
N GLU A 57 -25.18 -18.00 18.86
CA GLU A 57 -23.77 -18.37 18.66
C GLU A 57 -23.22 -17.93 17.31
N PHE A 58 -22.07 -17.25 17.34
CA PHE A 58 -21.42 -16.72 16.16
C PHE A 58 -20.94 -17.83 15.22
N ASP A 59 -20.39 -18.92 15.75
CA ASP A 59 -19.87 -20.05 14.96
C ASP A 59 -20.96 -20.71 14.10
N ILE A 60 -22.21 -20.69 14.58
CA ILE A 60 -23.36 -21.21 13.84
C ILE A 60 -23.83 -20.18 12.80
N ALA A 61 -23.98 -18.92 13.21
CA ALA A 61 -24.46 -17.87 12.32
C ALA A 61 -23.52 -17.59 11.14
N SER A 62 -22.21 -17.58 11.39
CA SER A 62 -21.17 -17.27 10.41
C SER A 62 -21.07 -18.30 9.29
N MET A 63 -21.58 -19.53 9.48
CA MET A 63 -21.64 -20.56 8.42
C MET A 63 -22.38 -20.07 7.18
N THR A 64 -23.31 -19.11 7.33
CA THR A 64 -24.11 -18.58 6.22
C THR A 64 -23.51 -17.36 5.53
N PHE A 65 -22.40 -16.81 6.02
CA PHE A 65 -21.89 -15.52 5.52
C PHE A 65 -21.36 -15.62 4.09
N ASN A 66 -20.69 -16.72 3.73
CA ASN A 66 -20.25 -16.98 2.35
C ASN A 66 -21.43 -16.98 1.37
N PHE A 67 -22.54 -17.61 1.76
CA PHE A 67 -23.76 -17.61 0.95
C PHE A 67 -24.29 -16.19 0.72
N TRP A 68 -24.38 -15.37 1.76
CA TRP A 68 -24.90 -13.99 1.65
C TRP A 68 -24.00 -13.12 0.77
N HIS A 69 -22.69 -13.32 0.83
CA HIS A 69 -21.73 -12.65 -0.04
C HIS A 69 -21.90 -13.09 -1.50
N ASN A 70 -21.88 -14.41 -1.76
CA ASN A 70 -22.04 -14.96 -3.10
C ASN A 70 -23.39 -14.56 -3.74
N LEU A 71 -24.47 -14.55 -2.95
CA LEU A 71 -25.77 -14.09 -3.41
C LEU A 71 -25.74 -12.59 -3.75
N GLN A 72 -25.12 -11.76 -2.93
CA GLN A 72 -24.98 -10.33 -3.22
C GLN A 72 -24.21 -10.10 -4.52
N MET A 73 -23.11 -10.82 -4.74
CA MET A 73 -22.33 -10.76 -5.98
C MET A 73 -23.21 -11.07 -7.19
N ILE A 74 -23.96 -12.18 -7.18
CA ILE A 74 -24.86 -12.54 -8.29
C ILE A 74 -25.98 -11.51 -8.51
N LEU A 75 -26.49 -10.89 -7.43
CA LEU A 75 -27.56 -9.88 -7.52
C LEU A 75 -27.06 -8.52 -8.04
N THR A 76 -25.77 -8.22 -7.90
CA THR A 76 -25.22 -6.88 -8.15
C THR A 76 -24.11 -6.83 -9.20
N GLU A 77 -23.48 -7.94 -9.56
CA GLU A 77 -22.53 -7.97 -10.67
C GLU A 77 -23.25 -7.66 -11.99
N ARG A 78 -22.56 -6.90 -12.85
CA ARG A 78 -22.98 -6.75 -14.25
C ARG A 78 -22.35 -7.90 -15.01
N ASP A 79 -23.16 -8.74 -15.63
CA ASP A 79 -22.68 -9.78 -16.54
C ASP A 79 -21.95 -9.12 -17.73
N PHE A 80 -20.63 -8.92 -17.60
CA PHE A 80 -19.79 -8.36 -18.66
C PHE A 80 -19.70 -9.27 -19.90
N PHE A 81 -20.18 -10.51 -19.80
CA PHE A 81 -20.09 -11.53 -20.85
C PHE A 81 -21.31 -11.65 -21.77
N ILE A 82 -22.43 -10.98 -21.50
CA ILE A 82 -23.63 -11.08 -22.35
C ILE A 82 -23.71 -9.88 -23.30
N SER A 83 -22.80 -9.82 -24.25
CA SER A 83 -22.74 -8.78 -25.30
C SER A 83 -23.80 -8.94 -26.41
N SER A 84 -24.97 -9.55 -26.13
CA SER A 84 -25.99 -9.78 -27.17
C SER A 84 -27.46 -9.88 -26.73
N SER A 85 -27.80 -9.76 -25.44
CA SER A 85 -29.21 -9.71 -24.99
C SER A 85 -29.66 -8.27 -24.76
N ASP A 86 -30.97 -8.02 -24.95
CA ASP A 86 -31.65 -6.74 -24.75
C ASP A 86 -31.36 -6.18 -23.33
N GLU A 87 -30.49 -5.15 -23.23
CA GLU A 87 -30.01 -4.55 -21.98
C GLU A 87 -31.15 -4.16 -21.03
N ALA A 88 -32.29 -3.75 -21.58
CA ALA A 88 -33.48 -3.38 -20.80
C ALA A 88 -34.11 -4.59 -20.09
N SER A 89 -34.09 -5.76 -20.73
CA SER A 89 -34.61 -7.00 -20.13
C SER A 89 -33.71 -7.53 -19.01
N THR A 90 -32.39 -7.43 -19.18
CA THR A 90 -31.40 -7.80 -18.16
C THR A 90 -31.50 -6.92 -16.93
N GLU A 91 -31.64 -5.60 -17.12
CA GLU A 91 -31.80 -4.65 -16.00
C GLU A 91 -33.16 -4.82 -15.29
N ALA A 92 -34.23 -5.14 -16.03
CA ALA A 92 -35.53 -5.43 -15.44
C ALA A 92 -35.51 -6.71 -14.58
N GLU A 93 -34.87 -7.77 -15.06
CA GLU A 93 -34.72 -9.03 -14.31
C GLU A 93 -33.84 -8.84 -13.07
N ARG A 94 -32.74 -8.08 -13.18
CA ARG A 94 -31.91 -7.69 -12.04
C ARG A 94 -32.71 -6.91 -10.99
N SER A 95 -33.47 -5.90 -11.43
CA SER A 95 -34.34 -5.12 -10.54
C SER A 95 -35.38 -5.99 -9.85
N ARG A 96 -35.99 -6.95 -10.56
CA ARG A 96 -36.93 -7.92 -9.98
C ARG A 96 -36.27 -8.77 -8.90
N ARG A 97 -35.09 -9.35 -9.17
CA ARG A 97 -34.36 -10.17 -8.19
C ARG A 97 -34.00 -9.36 -6.95
N LEU A 98 -33.46 -8.16 -7.11
CA LEU A 98 -33.15 -7.27 -6.00
C LEU A 98 -34.38 -6.99 -5.12
N GLN A 99 -35.54 -6.74 -5.72
CA GLN A 99 -36.79 -6.53 -4.96
C GLN A 99 -37.21 -7.76 -4.16
N VAL A 100 -37.05 -8.97 -4.72
CA VAL A 100 -37.39 -10.23 -4.04
C VAL A 100 -36.50 -10.46 -2.82
N PHE A 101 -35.19 -10.19 -2.93
CA PHE A 101 -34.23 -10.46 -1.86
C PHE A 101 -34.09 -9.33 -0.84
N ARG A 102 -34.56 -8.12 -1.16
CA ARG A 102 -34.47 -6.95 -0.28
C ARG A 102 -34.91 -7.22 1.16
N PRO A 103 -36.09 -7.81 1.45
CA PRO A 103 -36.55 -7.99 2.83
C PRO A 103 -35.66 -8.94 3.66
N PHE A 104 -34.96 -9.86 3.00
CA PHE A 104 -34.04 -10.81 3.64
C PHE A 104 -32.75 -10.13 4.05
N TYR A 105 -32.19 -9.27 3.20
CA TYR A 105 -31.05 -8.44 3.57
C TYR A 105 -31.42 -7.38 4.63
N GLU A 106 -32.62 -6.80 4.59
CA GLU A 106 -33.10 -5.90 5.66
C GLU A 106 -33.13 -6.63 7.01
N SER A 107 -33.62 -7.86 7.02
CA SER A 107 -33.65 -8.72 8.21
C SER A 107 -32.23 -9.11 8.65
N LEU A 108 -31.37 -9.50 7.70
CA LEU A 108 -29.99 -9.89 7.97
C LEU A 108 -29.22 -8.74 8.64
N VAL A 109 -29.27 -7.54 8.07
CA VAL A 109 -28.64 -6.33 8.63
C VAL A 109 -29.13 -6.07 10.06
N ALA A 110 -30.45 -6.16 10.29
CA ALA A 110 -31.01 -5.94 11.62
C ALA A 110 -30.59 -7.01 12.65
N LEU A 111 -30.37 -8.25 12.21
CA LEU A 111 -30.00 -9.38 13.05
C LEU A 111 -28.52 -9.41 13.38
N VAL A 112 -27.62 -9.07 12.44
CA VAL A 112 -26.19 -9.20 12.71
C VAL A 112 -25.66 -8.10 13.64
N THR A 113 -26.38 -6.99 13.83
CA THR A 113 -25.97 -5.87 14.68
C THR A 113 -25.70 -6.26 16.14
N PHE A 114 -26.45 -7.18 16.74
CA PHE A 114 -26.21 -7.56 18.14
C PHE A 114 -24.93 -8.41 18.31
N LYS A 115 -24.44 -9.04 17.25
CA LYS A 115 -23.29 -9.96 17.28
C LYS A 115 -21.95 -9.24 17.46
N VAL A 116 -21.91 -7.94 17.16
CA VAL A 116 -20.71 -7.11 17.35
C VAL A 116 -20.69 -6.39 18.69
N GLN A 117 -21.69 -6.64 19.54
CA GLN A 117 -21.75 -6.07 20.88
C GLN A 117 -20.66 -6.66 21.77
N TYR A 118 -19.95 -5.79 22.48
CA TYR A 118 -18.96 -6.23 23.46
C TYR A 118 -19.58 -7.16 24.52
N PRO A 119 -18.92 -8.29 24.85
CA PRO A 119 -19.28 -9.11 26.01
C PRO A 119 -19.18 -8.33 27.33
N SER A 120 -19.94 -8.73 28.36
CA SER A 120 -19.87 -8.13 29.71
C SER A 120 -18.52 -8.31 30.39
N ASP A 121 -17.91 -9.44 30.13
CA ASP A 121 -16.65 -9.94 30.66
C ASP A 121 -15.48 -9.67 29.71
N TYR A 122 -15.63 -8.76 28.73
CA TYR A 122 -14.60 -8.48 27.73
C TYR A 122 -13.21 -8.17 28.32
N ALA A 123 -13.17 -7.50 29.47
CA ALA A 123 -11.92 -7.19 30.18
C ALA A 123 -11.25 -8.41 30.83
N GLU A 124 -12.02 -9.46 31.10
CA GLU A 124 -11.59 -10.72 31.72
C GLU A 124 -11.22 -11.79 30.68
N LEU A 125 -11.63 -11.59 29.41
CA LEU A 125 -11.31 -12.46 28.30
C LEU A 125 -9.80 -12.60 28.07
N SER A 126 -9.39 -13.77 27.58
CA SER A 126 -8.01 -13.98 27.15
C SER A 126 -7.68 -13.12 25.92
N LYS A 127 -6.38 -12.93 25.65
CA LYS A 127 -5.95 -12.22 24.43
C LYS A 127 -6.38 -12.93 23.14
N GLU A 128 -6.57 -14.25 23.19
CA GLU A 128 -7.04 -15.06 22.07
C GLU A 128 -8.53 -14.79 21.82
N ASP A 129 -9.35 -14.87 22.86
CA ASP A 129 -10.80 -14.59 22.75
C ASP A 129 -11.08 -13.14 22.32
N GLN A 130 -10.30 -12.17 22.79
CA GLN A 130 -10.41 -10.77 22.32
C GLN A 130 -10.08 -10.65 20.82
N LYS A 131 -9.12 -11.44 20.32
CA LYS A 131 -8.77 -11.48 18.90
C LYS A 131 -9.89 -12.15 18.09
N ASP A 132 -10.48 -13.21 18.60
CA ASP A 132 -11.58 -13.93 17.93
C ASP A 132 -12.85 -13.07 17.90
N PHE A 133 -13.14 -12.32 18.95
CA PHE A 133 -14.19 -11.30 18.94
C PHE A 133 -13.91 -10.22 17.89
N LYS A 134 -12.67 -9.78 17.73
CA LYS A 134 -12.30 -8.81 16.68
C LYS A 134 -12.52 -9.39 15.27
N GLN A 135 -12.22 -10.68 15.05
CA GLN A 135 -12.52 -11.36 13.79
C GLN A 135 -14.02 -11.47 13.53
N THR A 136 -14.80 -11.79 14.57
CA THR A 136 -16.27 -11.78 14.54
C THR A 136 -16.79 -10.44 14.03
N ARG A 137 -16.27 -9.33 14.58
CA ARG A 137 -16.65 -7.98 14.15
C ARG A 137 -16.34 -7.71 12.67
N TYR A 138 -15.17 -8.14 12.18
CA TYR A 138 -14.82 -8.01 10.77
C TYR A 138 -15.73 -8.81 9.86
N ALA A 139 -16.01 -10.08 10.20
CA ALA A 139 -16.92 -10.91 9.43
C ALA A 139 -18.34 -10.31 9.35
N VAL A 140 -18.83 -9.74 10.46
CA VAL A 140 -20.13 -9.04 10.45
C VAL A 140 -20.07 -7.74 9.63
N ALA A 141 -18.96 -7.00 9.68
CA ALA A 141 -18.79 -5.81 8.86
C ALA A 141 -18.86 -6.13 7.35
N ASP A 142 -18.26 -7.24 6.91
CA ASP A 142 -18.34 -7.70 5.51
C ASP A 142 -19.80 -8.00 5.12
N VAL A 143 -20.56 -8.71 5.97
CA VAL A 143 -21.99 -8.97 5.72
C VAL A 143 -22.83 -7.68 5.67
N LEU A 144 -22.51 -6.68 6.49
CA LEU A 144 -23.18 -5.38 6.46
C LEU A 144 -22.88 -4.61 5.17
N ILE A 145 -21.66 -4.76 4.64
CA ILE A 145 -21.26 -4.20 3.35
C ILE A 145 -22.05 -4.89 2.23
N ASP A 146 -22.16 -6.22 2.24
CA ASP A 146 -22.99 -6.97 1.28
C ASP A 146 -24.46 -6.49 1.36
N GLY A 147 -24.97 -6.29 2.57
CA GLY A 147 -26.30 -5.71 2.79
C GLY A 147 -26.43 -4.30 2.20
N ALA A 148 -25.45 -3.43 2.39
CA ALA A 148 -25.46 -2.07 1.84
C ALA A 148 -25.41 -2.07 0.30
N LEU A 149 -24.70 -3.02 -0.31
CA LEU A 149 -24.63 -3.18 -1.77
C LEU A 149 -25.98 -3.62 -2.38
N VAL A 150 -26.77 -4.43 -1.67
CA VAL A 150 -28.10 -4.88 -2.12
C VAL A 150 -29.20 -3.86 -1.81
N LEU A 151 -29.23 -3.32 -0.59
CA LEU A 151 -30.30 -2.45 -0.10
C LEU A 151 -30.12 -0.97 -0.52
N GLY A 152 -28.88 -0.59 -0.78
CA GLY A 152 -28.42 0.79 -0.81
C GLY A 152 -28.01 1.30 0.57
N GLY A 153 -27.05 2.24 0.61
CA GLY A 153 -26.51 2.79 1.86
C GLY A 153 -27.56 3.51 2.71
N GLU A 154 -28.48 4.27 2.11
CA GLU A 154 -29.50 5.02 2.86
C GLU A 154 -30.48 4.11 3.61
N ALA A 155 -30.98 3.05 2.95
CA ALA A 155 -31.88 2.09 3.57
C ALA A 155 -31.19 1.33 4.70
N THR A 156 -29.94 0.91 4.47
CA THR A 156 -29.12 0.22 5.48
C THR A 156 -28.84 1.12 6.67
N LEU A 157 -28.46 2.39 6.43
CA LEU A 157 -28.25 3.38 7.47
C LEU A 157 -29.51 3.59 8.32
N LYS A 158 -30.70 3.62 7.69
CA LYS A 158 -31.98 3.75 8.42
C LYS A 158 -32.24 2.61 9.38
N ILE A 159 -31.98 1.36 8.96
CA ILE A 159 -32.12 0.18 9.81
C ILE A 159 -31.18 0.27 11.01
N LEU A 160 -29.91 0.61 10.75
CA LEU A 160 -28.90 0.73 11.80
C LEU A 160 -29.14 1.93 12.74
N TYR A 161 -29.69 3.03 12.23
CA TYR A 161 -30.09 4.17 13.03
C TYR A 161 -31.22 3.84 14.00
N VAL A 162 -32.23 3.07 13.56
CA VAL A 162 -33.28 2.58 14.45
C VAL A 162 -32.68 1.75 15.59
N LYS A 163 -31.72 0.87 15.29
CA LYS A 163 -31.00 0.08 16.31
C LYS A 163 -30.23 0.96 17.30
N LEU A 164 -29.61 2.04 16.81
CA LEU A 164 -28.94 3.02 17.68
C LEU A 164 -29.93 3.73 18.61
N VAL A 165 -31.07 4.19 18.10
CA VAL A 165 -32.10 4.85 18.93
C VAL A 165 -32.71 3.90 19.95
N GLU A 166 -32.99 2.65 19.55
CA GLU A 166 -33.44 1.59 20.46
C GLU A 166 -32.43 1.41 21.60
N ALA A 167 -31.14 1.22 21.27
CA ALA A 167 -30.07 1.06 22.25
C ALA A 167 -30.02 2.22 23.26
N LEU A 168 -30.12 3.47 22.80
CA LEU A 168 -30.09 4.65 23.67
C LEU A 168 -31.32 4.78 24.57
N SER A 169 -32.49 4.27 24.13
CA SER A 169 -33.73 4.33 24.90
C SER A 169 -33.76 3.37 26.09
N TYR A 170 -33.09 2.21 25.98
CA TYR A 170 -33.00 1.23 27.06
C TYR A 170 -32.04 1.66 28.17
N SER A 171 -31.02 2.46 27.86
CA SER A 171 -30.01 2.90 28.83
C SER A 171 -30.51 3.95 29.85
N GLY A 172 -31.76 4.42 29.75
CA GLY A 172 -32.35 5.42 30.63
C GLY A 172 -33.12 4.89 31.85
N LYS A 173 -33.24 3.56 32.02
CA LYS A 173 -34.16 2.95 33.01
C LYS A 173 -33.52 2.24 34.20
N ASP A 174 -32.22 1.97 34.21
CA ASP A 174 -31.53 1.34 35.34
C ASP A 174 -30.13 1.94 35.55
N ASN A 175 -29.61 1.82 36.79
CA ASN A 175 -28.51 2.55 37.43
C ASN A 175 -27.07 2.36 36.82
N GLY A 176 -26.94 2.43 35.50
CA GLY A 176 -25.67 2.48 34.77
C GLY A 176 -25.95 2.36 33.28
N THR A 177 -25.66 3.40 32.51
CA THR A 177 -25.90 3.45 31.05
C THR A 177 -25.10 2.33 30.36
N ASP A 178 -25.73 1.20 30.06
CA ASP A 178 -25.07 0.16 29.25
C ASP A 178 -24.74 0.73 27.87
N TRP A 179 -23.44 0.92 27.64
CA TRP A 179 -22.91 1.58 26.45
C TRP A 179 -22.73 0.61 25.28
N ARG A 180 -22.71 -0.70 25.56
CA ARG A 180 -22.33 -1.74 24.60
C ARG A 180 -23.31 -1.84 23.42
N PRO A 181 -24.65 -1.78 23.60
CA PRO A 181 -25.57 -1.81 22.46
C PRO A 181 -25.45 -0.57 21.55
N ALA A 182 -25.21 0.61 22.15
CA ALA A 182 -25.02 1.84 21.38
C ALA A 182 -23.70 1.80 20.59
N GLU A 183 -22.63 1.27 21.19
CA GLU A 183 -21.36 1.06 20.50
C GLU A 183 -21.48 0.08 19.35
N ALA A 184 -22.19 -1.04 19.53
CA ALA A 184 -22.42 -2.05 18.50
C ALA A 184 -23.12 -1.42 17.27
N ALA A 185 -24.19 -0.66 17.49
CA ALA A 185 -24.91 0.03 16.43
C ALA A 185 -24.01 1.04 15.69
N LEU A 186 -23.18 1.82 16.42
CA LEU A 186 -22.25 2.76 15.80
C LEU A 186 -21.14 2.06 15.02
N TYR A 187 -20.64 0.92 15.49
CA TYR A 187 -19.70 0.10 14.73
C TYR A 187 -20.29 -0.34 13.39
N CYS A 188 -21.53 -0.79 13.38
CA CYS A 188 -22.23 -1.16 12.14
C CYS A 188 -22.44 0.05 11.22
N ILE A 189 -22.85 1.20 11.77
CA ILE A 189 -22.99 2.46 11.00
C ILE A 189 -21.66 2.89 10.39
N ARG A 190 -20.55 2.70 11.11
CA ARG A 190 -19.20 2.96 10.59
C ARG A 190 -18.83 1.99 9.47
N ALA A 191 -19.16 0.70 9.60
CA ALA A 191 -18.80 -0.33 8.62
C ALA A 191 -19.35 -0.04 7.21
N ILE A 192 -20.52 0.60 7.12
CA ILE A 192 -21.17 0.92 5.85
C ILE A 192 -20.85 2.33 5.31
N SER A 193 -19.94 3.08 5.94
CA SER A 193 -19.78 4.52 5.67
C SER A 193 -19.49 4.87 4.20
N ASP A 194 -18.73 4.00 3.50
CA ASP A 194 -18.38 4.21 2.09
C ASP A 194 -19.58 4.09 1.13
N TYR A 195 -20.69 3.49 1.58
CA TYR A 195 -21.90 3.27 0.79
C TYR A 195 -22.98 4.32 1.06
N VAL A 196 -22.82 5.14 2.09
CA VAL A 196 -23.75 6.22 2.43
C VAL A 196 -23.44 7.46 1.60
N ALA A 197 -24.47 8.09 1.03
CA ALA A 197 -24.31 9.29 0.22
C ALA A 197 -23.71 10.45 1.04
N VAL A 198 -22.73 11.16 0.46
CA VAL A 198 -22.10 12.33 1.10
C VAL A 198 -23.05 13.52 1.28
N VAL A 199 -24.23 13.47 0.64
CA VAL A 199 -25.30 14.48 0.73
C VAL A 199 -26.51 14.02 1.55
N GLU A 200 -26.40 12.89 2.25
CA GLU A 200 -27.49 12.37 3.09
C GLU A 200 -27.88 13.42 4.15
N ALA A 201 -29.17 13.76 4.25
CA ALA A 201 -29.61 14.94 5.00
C ALA A 201 -30.66 14.61 6.08
N GLU A 202 -31.10 13.35 6.18
CA GLU A 202 -32.13 12.92 7.12
C GLU A 202 -31.50 12.35 8.38
N ILE A 203 -30.63 11.35 8.26
CA ILE A 203 -30.21 10.49 9.38
C ILE A 203 -28.86 10.93 9.97
N LEU A 204 -27.86 11.23 9.15
CA LEU A 204 -26.53 11.64 9.62
C LEU A 204 -26.55 12.89 10.50
N PRO A 205 -27.31 13.97 10.21
CA PRO A 205 -27.42 15.09 11.13
C PRO A 205 -27.94 14.67 12.52
N GLN A 206 -28.88 13.72 12.56
CA GLN A 206 -29.42 13.20 13.81
C GLN A 206 -28.34 12.41 14.57
N ILE A 207 -27.60 11.53 13.89
CA ILE A 207 -26.47 10.78 14.49
C ILE A 207 -25.42 11.74 15.06
N MET A 208 -24.99 12.75 14.30
CA MET A 208 -23.98 13.72 14.75
C MET A 208 -24.43 14.51 15.97
N SER A 209 -25.74 14.80 16.08
CA SER A 209 -26.32 15.48 17.26
C SER A 209 -26.38 14.61 18.52
N LEU A 210 -26.23 13.30 18.39
CA LEU A 210 -26.23 12.34 19.51
C LEU A 210 -24.84 12.20 20.13
N PHE A 211 -23.75 12.34 19.37
CA PHE A 211 -22.40 12.09 19.87
C PHE A 211 -22.02 12.86 21.14
N PRO A 212 -22.35 14.15 21.31
CA PRO A 212 -22.02 14.87 22.55
C PRO A 212 -22.75 14.35 23.80
N LYS A 213 -23.83 13.58 23.61
CA LYS A 213 -24.70 13.07 24.70
C LYS A 213 -24.32 11.64 25.13
N LEU A 214 -23.41 10.99 24.40
CA LEU A 214 -23.00 9.62 24.68
C LEU A 214 -22.09 9.54 25.91
N PRO A 215 -22.12 8.41 26.66
CA PRO A 215 -21.26 8.24 27.83
C PRO A 215 -19.78 8.18 27.44
N HIS A 216 -18.92 8.70 28.30
CA HIS A 216 -17.46 8.76 28.10
C HIS A 216 -16.75 7.44 28.42
N GLN A 217 -17.26 6.32 27.90
CA GLN A 217 -16.60 5.02 28.01
C GLN A 217 -15.52 4.87 26.93
N PRO A 218 -14.28 4.42 27.24
CA PRO A 218 -13.17 4.43 26.29
C PRO A 218 -13.44 3.73 24.96
N GLN A 219 -14.02 2.53 24.99
CA GLN A 219 -14.34 1.73 23.80
C GLN A 219 -15.43 2.39 22.95
N LEU A 220 -16.46 2.95 23.59
CA LEU A 220 -17.49 3.69 22.87
C LEU A 220 -16.91 4.96 22.25
N LEU A 221 -16.10 5.71 22.99
CA LEU A 221 -15.44 6.91 22.51
C LEU A 221 -14.52 6.62 21.32
N GLN A 222 -13.78 5.51 21.36
CA GLN A 222 -12.98 5.04 20.22
C GLN A 222 -13.85 4.84 18.97
N THR A 223 -14.99 4.14 19.11
CA THR A 223 -15.91 3.90 17.99
C THR A 223 -16.56 5.20 17.51
N VAL A 224 -16.91 6.13 18.40
CA VAL A 224 -17.39 7.47 18.04
C VAL A 224 -16.35 8.23 17.24
N CYS A 225 -15.10 8.30 17.70
CA CYS A 225 -14.01 8.96 16.98
C CYS A 225 -13.84 8.37 15.57
N LEU A 226 -13.76 7.04 15.45
CA LEU A 226 -13.63 6.38 14.15
C LEU A 226 -14.85 6.61 13.24
N THR A 227 -16.05 6.69 13.81
CA THR A 227 -17.28 6.99 13.05
C THR A 227 -17.26 8.43 12.54
N ILE A 228 -16.87 9.40 13.38
CA ILE A 228 -16.68 10.80 12.97
C ILE A 228 -15.69 10.87 11.80
N GLY A 229 -14.56 10.18 11.90
CA GLY A 229 -13.55 10.12 10.84
C GLY A 229 -14.08 9.49 9.55
N ALA A 230 -14.87 8.43 9.63
CA ALA A 230 -15.45 7.74 8.48
C ALA A 230 -16.43 8.62 7.68
N TYR A 231 -17.11 9.55 8.35
CA TYR A 231 -18.06 10.49 7.74
C TYR A 231 -17.47 11.89 7.51
N SER A 232 -16.14 12.05 7.48
CA SER A 232 -15.49 13.35 7.21
C SER A 232 -15.88 13.98 5.87
N ARG A 233 -15.99 13.17 4.81
CA ARG A 233 -16.44 13.64 3.48
C ARG A 233 -17.87 14.20 3.52
N TRP A 234 -18.73 13.59 4.34
CA TRP A 234 -20.09 14.08 4.55
C TRP A 234 -20.08 15.42 5.31
N LEU A 235 -19.21 15.58 6.32
CA LEU A 235 -19.06 16.86 7.04
C LEU A 235 -18.62 18.00 6.09
N ASP A 236 -17.83 17.69 5.06
CA ASP A 236 -17.47 18.66 4.02
C ASP A 236 -18.58 18.90 2.97
N ALA A 237 -19.29 17.87 2.52
CA ALA A 237 -20.30 18.03 1.47
C ALA A 237 -21.65 18.59 1.99
N SER A 238 -22.06 18.22 3.20
CA SER A 238 -23.37 18.55 3.76
C SER A 238 -23.49 20.02 4.17
N SER A 239 -24.69 20.59 3.95
CA SER A 239 -25.02 21.97 4.36
C SER A 239 -24.99 22.16 5.89
N SER A 240 -25.37 21.14 6.66
CA SER A 240 -25.34 21.16 8.12
C SER A 240 -24.00 20.70 8.72
N GLY A 241 -23.14 20.06 7.94
CA GLY A 241 -21.90 19.42 8.42
C GLY A 241 -20.99 20.38 9.19
N VAL A 242 -20.86 21.61 8.71
CA VAL A 242 -19.97 22.64 9.30
C VAL A 242 -20.36 23.01 10.72
N SER A 243 -21.66 23.05 11.04
CA SER A 243 -22.13 23.40 12.38
C SER A 243 -21.74 22.38 13.46
N PHE A 244 -21.47 21.14 13.07
CA PHE A 244 -21.06 20.09 14.00
C PHE A 244 -19.54 20.11 14.27
N LEU A 245 -18.73 20.65 13.36
CA LEU A 245 -17.26 20.57 13.44
C LEU A 245 -16.67 20.99 14.80
N PRO A 246 -17.05 22.12 15.43
CA PRO A 246 -16.50 22.50 16.72
C PRO A 246 -16.74 21.44 17.80
N SER A 247 -17.99 20.98 17.93
CA SER A 247 -18.36 19.97 18.92
C SER A 247 -17.71 18.62 18.64
N LEU A 248 -17.54 18.23 17.37
CA LEU A 248 -16.87 16.99 17.01
C LEU A 248 -15.37 17.06 17.30
N ILE A 249 -14.72 18.19 17.02
CA ILE A 249 -13.31 18.42 17.36
C ILE A 249 -13.10 18.34 18.87
N ASP A 250 -14.00 18.91 19.68
CA ASP A 250 -13.93 18.80 21.15
C ASP A 250 -14.00 17.33 21.62
N ILE A 251 -14.86 16.51 20.99
CA ILE A 251 -14.94 15.06 21.26
C ILE A 251 -13.60 14.38 20.91
N LEU A 252 -12.99 14.71 19.77
CA LEU A 252 -11.70 14.15 19.38
C LEU A 252 -10.58 14.55 20.36
N VAL A 253 -10.53 15.82 20.78
CA VAL A 253 -9.56 16.31 21.77
C VAL A 253 -9.73 15.59 23.11
N ASN A 254 -10.97 15.36 23.54
CA ASN A 254 -11.25 14.52 24.70
C ASN A 254 -10.75 13.08 24.49
N GLY A 255 -11.07 12.48 23.34
CA GLY A 255 -10.59 11.15 22.94
C GLY A 255 -9.07 10.98 23.02
N MET A 256 -8.30 12.02 22.68
CA MET A 256 -6.83 12.05 22.81
C MET A 256 -6.33 11.97 24.26
N SER A 257 -7.16 12.31 25.25
CA SER A 257 -6.77 12.35 26.68
C SER A 257 -7.18 11.10 27.47
N ILE A 258 -8.20 10.36 27.03
CA ILE A 258 -8.81 9.27 27.83
C ILE A 258 -7.96 8.00 27.87
N SER A 259 -7.62 7.42 26.73
CA SER A 259 -6.87 6.16 26.61
C SER A 259 -5.98 6.16 25.36
N GLU A 260 -4.99 5.27 25.28
CA GLU A 260 -4.14 5.15 24.08
C GLU A 260 -4.94 4.74 22.84
N ASP A 261 -5.84 3.75 22.99
CA ASP A 261 -6.71 3.28 21.90
C ASP A 261 -7.66 4.37 21.39
N SER A 262 -8.27 5.15 22.30
CA SER A 262 -9.11 6.29 21.93
C SER A 262 -8.27 7.43 21.34
N ALA A 263 -7.03 7.62 21.79
CA ALA A 263 -6.14 8.65 21.26
C ALA A 263 -5.67 8.35 19.83
N ALA A 264 -5.35 7.10 19.53
CA ALA A 264 -5.05 6.64 18.17
C ALA A 264 -6.26 6.85 17.24
N ALA A 265 -7.45 6.41 17.67
CA ALA A 265 -8.69 6.63 16.93
C ALA A 265 -9.01 8.12 16.71
N ALA A 266 -8.85 8.95 17.74
CA ALA A 266 -9.10 10.39 17.67
C ALA A 266 -8.11 11.11 16.75
N SER A 267 -6.82 10.76 16.80
CA SER A 267 -5.79 11.34 15.92
C SER A 267 -6.05 10.99 14.45
N LEU A 268 -6.43 9.74 14.18
CA LEU A 268 -6.81 9.29 12.85
C LEU A 268 -8.06 10.03 12.34
N ALA A 269 -9.10 10.14 13.15
CA ALA A 269 -10.32 10.86 12.80
C ALA A 269 -10.08 12.36 12.58
N PHE A 270 -9.23 12.97 13.42
CA PHE A 270 -8.83 14.38 13.28
C PHE A 270 -8.15 14.61 11.93
N ARG A 271 -7.27 13.70 11.51
CA ARG A 271 -6.68 13.72 10.18
C ARG A 271 -7.73 13.65 9.08
N HIS A 272 -8.70 12.74 9.16
CA HIS A 272 -9.77 12.64 8.16
C HIS A 272 -10.57 13.94 8.04
N ILE A 273 -10.99 14.52 9.18
CA ILE A 273 -11.66 15.82 9.21
C ILE A 273 -10.81 16.92 8.57
N CYS A 274 -9.54 17.06 8.96
CA CYS A 274 -8.68 18.11 8.42
C CYS A 274 -8.37 17.92 6.95
N ASN A 275 -8.27 16.68 6.46
CA ASN A 275 -8.01 16.39 5.06
C ASN A 275 -9.21 16.75 4.17
N ASP A 276 -10.43 16.41 4.59
CA ASP A 276 -11.64 16.63 3.79
C ASP A 276 -12.22 18.04 3.99
N CYS A 277 -12.23 18.56 5.23
CA CYS A 277 -12.80 19.86 5.58
C CYS A 277 -11.75 21.00 5.62
N SER A 278 -10.56 20.81 5.06
CA SER A 278 -9.41 21.73 5.16
C SER A 278 -9.77 23.20 4.90
N LYS A 279 -10.48 23.47 3.80
CA LYS A 279 -10.92 24.81 3.37
C LYS A 279 -11.80 25.50 4.39
N LYS A 280 -12.68 24.74 5.05
CA LYS A 280 -13.62 25.25 6.05
C LYS A 280 -12.95 25.50 7.39
N LEU A 281 -11.82 24.84 7.63
CA LEU A 281 -11.05 24.90 8.88
C LEU A 281 -9.95 25.96 8.89
N CYS A 282 -9.66 26.62 7.75
CA CYS A 282 -8.63 27.67 7.67
C CYS A 282 -8.83 28.79 8.73
N GLY A 283 -10.08 29.17 9.01
CA GLY A 283 -10.40 30.19 10.02
C GLY A 283 -10.12 29.77 11.47
N SER A 284 -9.97 28.48 11.73
CA SER A 284 -9.72 27.90 13.06
C SER A 284 -8.29 27.37 13.23
N PHE A 285 -7.37 27.73 12.31
CA PHE A 285 -6.01 27.21 12.28
C PHE A 285 -5.28 27.33 13.63
N GLU A 286 -5.39 28.47 14.33
CA GLU A 286 -4.72 28.68 15.62
C GLU A 286 -5.16 27.64 16.66
N GLY A 287 -6.47 27.35 16.77
CA GLY A 287 -6.98 26.33 17.68
C GLY A 287 -6.48 24.93 17.33
N LEU A 288 -6.47 24.58 16.05
CA LEU A 288 -5.94 23.30 15.57
C LEU A 288 -4.43 23.18 15.83
N PHE A 289 -3.70 24.28 15.70
CA PHE A 289 -2.27 24.34 15.96
C PHE A 289 -1.93 24.14 17.45
N GLN A 290 -2.78 24.64 18.36
CA GLN A 290 -2.63 24.36 19.79
C GLN A 290 -2.82 22.86 20.11
N ILE A 291 -3.81 22.20 19.50
CA ILE A 291 -4.02 20.74 19.66
C ILE A 291 -2.75 19.98 19.24
N TYR A 292 -2.16 20.33 18.10
CA TYR A 292 -0.90 19.75 17.65
C TYR A 292 0.26 19.97 18.61
N LYS A 293 0.45 21.21 19.09
CA LYS A 293 1.50 21.52 20.08
C LYS A 293 1.35 20.66 21.33
N MET A 294 0.13 20.55 21.86
CA MET A 294 -0.17 19.73 23.02
C MET A 294 0.19 18.26 22.79
N ALA A 295 -0.10 17.71 21.62
CA ALA A 295 0.21 16.32 21.28
C ALA A 295 1.70 16.05 21.01
N VAL A 296 2.42 17.02 20.44
CA VAL A 296 3.79 16.83 19.93
C VAL A 296 4.87 17.18 20.95
N ILE A 297 4.63 18.18 21.79
CA ILE A 297 5.58 18.65 22.82
C ILE A 297 5.51 17.75 24.08
N GLY A 298 4.38 17.07 24.32
CA GLY A 298 4.24 16.09 25.41
C GLY A 298 4.06 16.71 26.80
N GLU A 299 3.85 18.02 26.90
CA GLU A 299 3.54 18.73 28.16
C GLU A 299 2.05 18.60 28.59
N SER A 300 1.24 17.84 27.85
CA SER A 300 -0.22 17.75 28.02
C SER A 300 -0.70 16.41 28.58
N SER A 301 -1.99 16.34 28.93
CA SER A 301 -2.69 15.10 29.32
C SER A 301 -2.94 14.13 28.16
N PHE A 302 -2.47 14.41 26.95
CA PHE A 302 -2.72 13.56 25.78
C PHE A 302 -1.91 12.27 25.85
N LYS A 303 -2.57 11.16 25.50
CA LYS A 303 -2.00 9.81 25.43
C LYS A 303 -1.66 9.41 23.99
N VAL A 304 -1.32 10.40 23.17
CA VAL A 304 -1.03 10.21 21.73
C VAL A 304 0.40 9.71 21.57
N SER A 305 0.55 8.56 20.92
CA SER A 305 1.88 7.99 20.65
C SER A 305 2.65 8.83 19.63
N ALA A 306 3.97 8.63 19.54
CA ALA A 306 4.78 9.28 18.52
C ALA A 306 4.31 8.95 17.09
N GLU A 307 3.82 7.72 16.87
CA GLU A 307 3.31 7.25 15.58
C GLU A 307 1.98 7.93 15.24
N ASP A 308 1.04 7.96 16.20
CA ASP A 308 -0.26 8.61 16.02
C ASP A 308 -0.13 10.13 15.85
N SER A 309 0.90 10.74 16.45
CA SER A 309 1.16 12.17 16.29
C SER A 309 1.42 12.57 14.83
N LEU A 310 1.85 11.63 13.98
CA LEU A 310 2.01 11.88 12.54
C LEU A 310 0.67 12.15 11.85
N HIS A 311 -0.45 11.61 12.36
CA HIS A 311 -1.78 11.95 11.84
C HIS A 311 -2.11 13.43 12.06
N LEU A 312 -1.72 13.99 13.22
CA LEU A 312 -1.92 15.41 13.52
C LEU A 312 -0.99 16.31 12.68
N VAL A 313 0.25 15.86 12.42
CA VAL A 313 1.17 16.53 11.50
C VAL A 313 0.58 16.60 10.10
N GLU A 314 0.09 15.47 9.58
CA GLU A 314 -0.54 15.39 8.26
C GLU A 314 -1.79 16.29 8.18
N ALA A 315 -2.64 16.23 9.21
CA ALA A 315 -3.86 17.02 9.33
C ALA A 315 -3.58 18.53 9.16
N LEU A 316 -2.66 19.07 9.95
CA LEU A 316 -2.30 20.49 9.87
C LEU A 316 -1.59 20.84 8.58
N SER A 317 -0.77 19.94 8.05
CA SER A 317 -0.10 20.14 6.76
C SER A 317 -1.11 20.33 5.62
N LYS A 318 -2.23 19.60 5.67
CA LYS A 318 -3.34 19.76 4.71
C LYS A 318 -4.14 21.04 4.92
N VAL A 319 -4.37 21.47 6.16
CA VAL A 319 -5.00 22.78 6.42
C VAL A 319 -4.10 23.92 5.93
N ILE A 320 -2.79 23.86 6.17
CA ILE A 320 -1.83 24.87 5.68
C ILE A 320 -1.84 24.98 4.16
N THR A 321 -2.04 23.86 3.46
CA THR A 321 -2.12 23.82 1.99
C THR A 321 -3.26 24.66 1.42
N GLU A 322 -4.32 24.89 2.19
CA GLU A 322 -5.45 25.74 1.77
C GLU A 322 -5.28 27.22 2.17
N LEU A 323 -4.19 27.57 2.86
CA LEU A 323 -3.91 28.95 3.24
C LEU A 323 -3.31 29.74 2.05
N PRO A 324 -3.51 31.07 2.00
CA PRO A 324 -2.80 31.92 1.07
C PRO A 324 -1.27 31.83 1.27
N SER A 325 -0.48 31.93 0.19
CA SER A 325 0.98 31.71 0.20
C SER A 325 1.73 32.44 1.34
N GLU A 326 1.41 33.72 1.56
CA GLU A 326 2.02 34.55 2.61
C GLU A 326 1.76 34.03 4.03
N GLN A 327 0.56 33.50 4.28
CA GLN A 327 0.18 32.92 5.58
C GLN A 327 0.72 31.49 5.71
N ALA A 328 0.68 30.73 4.62
CA ALA A 328 1.15 29.35 4.57
C ALA A 328 2.63 29.24 4.95
N LYS A 329 3.48 30.18 4.50
CA LYS A 329 4.90 30.21 4.88
C LYS A 329 5.10 30.35 6.39
N LYS A 330 4.44 31.33 7.03
CA LYS A 330 4.53 31.53 8.48
C LYS A 330 3.95 30.36 9.27
N ALA A 331 2.83 29.81 8.80
CA ALA A 331 2.19 28.65 9.41
C ALA A 331 3.08 27.39 9.31
N LEU A 332 3.73 27.18 8.16
CA LEU A 332 4.68 26.09 7.94
C LEU A 332 5.89 26.22 8.87
N GLU A 333 6.49 27.41 8.97
CA GLU A 333 7.60 27.67 9.90
C GLU A 333 7.19 27.33 11.33
N ALA A 334 6.02 27.80 11.77
CA ALA A 334 5.48 27.48 13.09
C ALA A 334 5.25 25.98 13.29
N LEU A 335 4.76 25.26 12.26
CA LEU A 335 4.51 23.83 12.31
C LEU A 335 5.80 23.00 12.48
N CYS A 336 6.90 23.44 11.86
CA CYS A 336 8.20 22.79 11.98
C CYS A 336 8.80 22.93 13.39
N LEU A 337 8.55 24.04 14.11
CA LEU A 337 9.23 24.34 15.38
C LEU A 337 9.14 23.22 16.44
N PRO A 338 7.98 22.62 16.74
CA PRO A 338 7.91 21.53 17.73
C PRO A 338 8.72 20.27 17.36
N ALA A 339 9.03 20.07 16.08
CA ALA A 339 9.92 19.00 15.64
C ALA A 339 11.39 19.44 15.65
N VAL A 340 11.68 20.71 15.35
CA VAL A 340 13.04 21.25 15.28
C VAL A 340 13.65 21.47 16.66
N THR A 341 12.90 21.99 17.63
CA THR A 341 13.42 22.36 18.96
C THR A 341 14.12 21.19 19.66
N PRO A 342 13.54 19.98 19.77
CA PRO A 342 14.21 18.86 20.42
C PRO A 342 15.49 18.42 19.68
N LEU A 343 15.49 18.46 18.34
CA LEU A 343 16.69 18.18 17.55
C LEU A 343 17.80 19.20 17.82
N GLN A 344 17.44 20.49 17.91
CA GLN A 344 18.39 21.56 18.21
C GLN A 344 18.95 21.44 19.63
N GLU A 345 18.12 21.07 20.61
CA GLU A 345 18.56 20.82 21.99
C GLU A 345 19.56 19.66 22.07
N ILE A 346 19.30 18.56 21.38
CA ILE A 346 20.22 17.43 21.29
C ILE A 346 21.55 17.85 20.63
N ILE A 347 21.48 18.65 19.57
CA ILE A 347 22.65 19.17 18.87
C ILE A 347 23.49 20.09 19.77
N ASN A 348 22.82 20.99 20.50
CA ASN A 348 23.48 21.96 21.38
C ASN A 348 24.20 21.30 22.57
N GLN A 349 23.84 20.06 22.93
CA GLN A 349 24.56 19.26 23.93
C GLN A 349 25.93 18.78 23.43
N GLY A 350 26.21 18.90 22.13
CA GLY A 350 27.51 18.63 21.52
C GLY A 350 27.60 17.30 20.75
N PRO A 351 28.65 17.12 19.93
CA PRO A 351 28.75 16.04 18.94
C PRO A 351 28.83 14.64 19.58
N LEU A 352 29.48 14.52 20.75
CA LEU A 352 29.57 13.27 21.51
C LEU A 352 28.19 12.76 21.94
N ILE A 353 27.33 13.67 22.42
CA ILE A 353 25.98 13.30 22.89
C ILE A 353 25.10 12.95 21.69
N LEU A 354 25.12 13.75 20.63
CA LEU A 354 24.40 13.44 19.38
C LEU A 354 24.79 12.07 18.82
N GLY A 355 26.09 11.72 18.84
CA GLY A 355 26.58 10.41 18.40
C GLY A 355 26.09 9.23 19.26
N GLN A 356 25.74 9.46 20.53
CA GLN A 356 25.29 8.43 21.48
C GLN A 356 23.76 8.27 21.57
N LYS A 357 22.98 9.22 21.04
CA LYS A 357 21.51 9.14 21.07
C LYS A 357 20.98 7.93 20.32
N THR A 358 19.84 7.38 20.76
CA THR A 358 19.20 6.31 19.99
C THR A 358 18.68 6.85 18.66
N ALA A 359 18.55 6.01 17.63
CA ALA A 359 17.96 6.44 16.36
C ALA A 359 16.55 7.02 16.57
N ARG A 360 15.76 6.39 17.47
CA ARG A 360 14.37 6.79 17.75
C ARG A 360 14.28 8.23 18.28
N ASP A 361 15.25 8.66 19.09
CA ASP A 361 15.30 10.03 19.63
C ASP A 361 15.42 11.09 18.53
N LEU A 362 15.92 10.72 17.34
CA LEU A 362 16.05 11.60 16.19
C LEU A 362 14.92 11.37 15.18
N THR A 363 14.65 10.11 14.82
CA THR A 363 13.74 9.76 13.73
C THR A 363 12.31 10.20 13.98
N VAL A 364 11.85 10.24 15.24
CA VAL A 364 10.50 10.74 15.57
C VAL A 364 10.31 12.18 15.11
N HIS A 365 11.32 13.04 15.32
CA HIS A 365 11.26 14.44 14.94
C HIS A 365 11.53 14.65 13.45
N ILE A 366 12.48 13.92 12.88
CA ILE A 366 12.78 13.97 11.44
C ILE A 366 11.58 13.47 10.62
N ASP A 367 10.87 12.44 11.07
CA ASP A 367 9.67 11.93 10.39
C ASP A 367 8.49 12.89 10.44
N ARG A 368 8.36 13.68 11.52
CA ARG A 368 7.40 14.79 11.58
C ARG A 368 7.73 15.81 10.48
N LEU A 369 8.99 16.25 10.36
CA LEU A 369 9.43 17.16 9.28
C LEU A 369 9.21 16.55 7.90
N ALA A 370 9.53 15.27 7.73
CA ALA A 370 9.31 14.56 6.46
C ALA A 370 7.82 14.53 6.06
N ASN A 371 6.90 14.36 7.02
CA ASN A 371 5.46 14.43 6.76
C ASN A 371 5.01 15.85 6.43
N ILE A 372 5.51 16.86 7.13
CA ILE A 372 5.23 18.27 6.81
C ILE A 372 5.60 18.57 5.36
N PHE A 373 6.84 18.25 4.96
CA PHE A 373 7.31 18.48 3.59
C PHE A 373 6.54 17.68 2.54
N ARG A 374 5.98 16.51 2.89
CA ARG A 374 5.20 15.67 1.98
C ARG A 374 3.79 16.22 1.75
N HIS A 375 3.14 16.73 2.80
CA HIS A 375 1.70 17.01 2.76
C HIS A 375 1.38 18.50 2.55
N VAL A 376 2.29 19.43 2.85
CA VAL A 376 2.13 20.87 2.55
C VAL A 376 2.40 21.13 1.07
N ASN A 377 1.39 21.55 0.30
CA ASN A 377 1.53 21.83 -1.14
C ASN A 377 1.83 23.31 -1.44
N HIS A 378 2.86 23.86 -0.80
CA HIS A 378 3.42 25.19 -1.09
C HIS A 378 4.91 25.08 -1.41
N PRO A 379 5.30 24.90 -2.69
CA PRO A 379 6.66 24.58 -3.10
C PRO A 379 7.74 25.55 -2.58
N GLU A 380 7.48 26.86 -2.68
CA GLU A 380 8.40 27.92 -2.23
C GLU A 380 8.56 27.96 -0.71
N ALA A 381 7.46 27.77 0.03
CA ALA A 381 7.49 27.74 1.49
C ALA A 381 8.29 26.52 2.00
N VAL A 382 8.06 25.35 1.39
CA VAL A 382 8.82 24.13 1.72
C VAL A 382 10.30 24.28 1.35
N ALA A 383 10.61 24.98 0.25
CA ALA A 383 11.99 25.25 -0.17
C ALA A 383 12.72 26.16 0.83
N ASP A 384 12.08 27.24 1.28
CA ASP A 384 12.65 28.12 2.30
C ASP A 384 12.82 27.40 3.64
N ALA A 385 11.85 26.55 4.02
CA ALA A 385 11.93 25.77 5.25
C ALA A 385 13.11 24.78 5.23
N ILE A 386 13.26 23.97 4.18
CA ILE A 386 14.40 23.03 4.10
C ILE A 386 15.74 23.77 3.98
N HIS A 387 15.78 24.91 3.28
CA HIS A 387 16.98 25.74 3.19
C HIS A 387 17.45 26.21 4.57
N ARG A 388 16.53 26.71 5.42
CA ARG A 388 16.83 27.12 6.80
C ARG A 388 17.26 25.96 7.69
N LEU A 389 16.65 24.79 7.49
CA LEU A 389 16.91 23.58 8.28
C LEU A 389 18.11 22.77 7.79
N TRP A 390 18.71 23.15 6.65
CA TRP A 390 19.79 22.39 6.03
C TRP A 390 21.01 22.26 6.94
N SER A 391 21.42 23.33 7.64
CA SER A 391 22.57 23.27 8.56
C SER A 391 22.37 22.26 9.70
N LEU A 392 21.13 22.16 10.21
CA LEU A 392 20.74 21.18 11.21
C LEU A 392 20.80 19.76 10.63
N PHE A 393 20.23 19.54 9.45
CA PHE A 393 20.24 18.23 8.77
C PHE A 393 21.67 17.80 8.44
N LYS A 394 22.50 18.71 7.94
CA LYS A 394 23.90 18.45 7.61
C LYS A 394 24.69 17.96 8.82
N LEU A 395 24.49 18.57 9.99
CA LEU A 395 25.19 18.12 11.21
C LEU A 395 24.76 16.70 11.62
N ILE A 396 23.49 16.34 11.43
CA ILE A 396 23.01 14.97 11.67
C ILE A 396 23.61 14.02 10.62
N PHE A 397 23.63 14.39 9.34
CA PHE A 397 24.31 13.64 8.28
C PHE A 397 25.77 13.35 8.67
N ASP A 398 26.52 14.37 9.08
CA ASP A 398 27.95 14.26 9.43
C ASP A 398 28.20 13.33 10.62
N LEU A 399 27.39 13.41 11.68
CA LEU A 399 27.64 12.69 12.95
C LEU A 399 26.94 11.33 13.04
N ARG A 400 25.93 11.08 12.20
CA ARG A 400 25.07 9.89 12.26
C ARG A 400 25.07 9.07 10.96
N ALA A 401 25.97 9.33 10.01
CA ALA A 401 26.04 8.59 8.75
C ALA A 401 26.19 7.06 8.88
N TRP A 402 26.72 6.58 10.02
CA TRP A 402 26.82 5.16 10.32
C TRP A 402 25.48 4.50 10.71
N ASP A 403 24.48 5.29 11.15
CA ASP A 403 23.19 4.81 11.64
C ASP A 403 22.13 4.82 10.53
N MET A 404 21.90 3.64 9.95
CA MET A 404 20.99 3.43 8.82
C MET A 404 19.58 3.97 9.09
N ARG A 405 19.02 3.75 10.29
CA ARG A 405 17.64 4.19 10.61
C ARG A 405 17.50 5.71 10.59
N THR A 406 18.50 6.42 11.12
CA THR A 406 18.53 7.89 11.11
C THR A 406 18.70 8.41 9.69
N MET A 407 19.59 7.80 8.90
CA MET A 407 19.81 8.21 7.51
C MET A 407 18.59 7.97 6.62
N GLU A 408 17.87 6.86 6.78
CA GLU A 408 16.61 6.60 6.07
C GLU A 408 15.55 7.68 6.35
N SER A 409 15.37 8.05 7.62
CA SER A 409 14.46 9.12 8.04
C SER A 409 14.88 10.48 7.45
N LEU A 410 16.16 10.81 7.50
CA LEU A 410 16.71 12.08 7.00
C LEU A 410 16.63 12.18 5.48
N CYS A 411 17.02 11.13 4.75
CA CYS A 411 16.87 11.05 3.31
C CYS A 411 15.41 11.09 2.88
N ARG A 412 14.49 10.50 3.64
CA ARG A 412 13.04 10.61 3.41
C ARG A 412 12.52 12.04 3.59
N ALA A 413 13.03 12.77 4.58
CA ALA A 413 12.71 14.19 4.76
C ALA A 413 13.21 15.02 3.56
N CYS A 414 14.48 14.86 3.17
CA CYS A 414 15.04 15.51 1.98
C CYS A 414 14.28 15.15 0.70
N LYS A 415 13.96 13.87 0.49
CA LYS A 415 13.17 13.38 -0.64
C LYS A 415 11.82 14.11 -0.73
N ASN A 416 11.09 14.16 0.38
CA ASN A 416 9.78 14.79 0.40
C ASN A 416 9.88 16.30 0.13
N ALA A 417 10.89 16.98 0.67
CA ALA A 417 11.17 18.38 0.37
C ALA A 417 11.47 18.60 -1.12
N VAL A 418 12.37 17.81 -1.72
CA VAL A 418 12.73 17.87 -3.15
C VAL A 418 11.48 17.64 -4.03
N ARG A 419 10.66 16.63 -3.72
CA ARG A 419 9.44 16.32 -4.49
C ARG A 419 8.41 17.44 -4.47
N THR A 420 8.24 18.09 -3.33
CA THR A 420 7.27 19.17 -3.15
C THR A 420 7.78 20.48 -3.73
N SER A 421 9.02 20.86 -3.42
CA SER A 421 9.62 22.13 -3.85
C SER A 421 10.07 22.15 -5.30
N LYS A 422 10.44 20.99 -5.89
CA LYS A 422 10.91 20.90 -7.28
C LYS A 422 11.97 21.98 -7.58
N ARG A 423 11.83 22.73 -8.67
CA ARG A 423 12.76 23.79 -9.10
C ARG A 423 13.00 24.89 -8.06
N PHE A 424 12.11 25.07 -7.09
CA PHE A 424 12.28 26.06 -6.03
C PHE A 424 13.35 25.68 -4.98
N MET A 425 13.84 24.44 -4.98
CA MET A 425 14.93 24.01 -4.07
C MET A 425 16.20 24.86 -4.20
N GLY A 426 16.43 25.47 -5.37
CA GLY A 426 17.59 26.32 -5.64
C GLY A 426 18.91 25.62 -5.33
N ILE A 427 19.85 26.35 -4.72
CA ILE A 427 21.18 25.85 -4.32
C ILE A 427 21.16 24.74 -3.26
N THR A 428 20.04 24.54 -2.56
CA THR A 428 19.96 23.55 -1.48
C THR A 428 20.05 22.13 -2.03
N VAL A 429 19.58 21.88 -3.27
CA VAL A 429 19.70 20.56 -3.89
C VAL A 429 21.17 20.18 -4.15
N GLU A 430 21.99 21.15 -4.58
CA GLU A 430 23.42 20.95 -4.81
C GLU A 430 24.12 20.55 -3.51
N ALA A 431 23.87 21.30 -2.43
CA ALA A 431 24.43 20.99 -1.12
C ALA A 431 24.02 19.60 -0.60
N ILE A 432 22.76 19.19 -0.83
CA ILE A 432 22.29 17.83 -0.49
C ILE A 432 23.07 16.77 -1.27
N LEU A 433 23.24 16.96 -2.58
CA LEU A 433 23.91 15.97 -3.43
C LEU A 433 25.41 15.86 -3.15
N GLU A 434 26.10 16.97 -2.87
CA GLU A 434 27.51 16.97 -2.46
C GLU A 434 27.69 16.17 -1.16
N GLU A 435 26.81 16.37 -0.19
CA GLU A 435 26.84 15.68 1.10
C GLU A 435 26.60 14.17 0.93
N ILE A 436 25.61 13.79 0.12
CA ILE A 436 25.33 12.40 -0.24
C ILE A 436 26.54 11.74 -0.90
N GLN A 437 27.16 12.41 -1.88
CA GLN A 437 28.30 11.87 -2.61
C GLN A 437 29.49 11.63 -1.67
N ARG A 438 29.74 12.56 -0.74
CA ARG A 438 30.80 12.46 0.26
C ARG A 438 30.55 11.29 1.23
N LEU A 439 29.34 11.17 1.76
CA LEU A 439 28.99 10.16 2.75
C LEU A 439 28.86 8.76 2.18
N TYR A 440 28.36 8.62 0.95
CA TYR A 440 28.22 7.30 0.32
C TYR A 440 29.56 6.60 0.15
N LYS A 441 30.65 7.33 -0.15
CA LYS A 441 32.03 6.80 -0.22
C LYS A 441 32.52 6.16 1.08
N GLN A 442 31.94 6.53 2.22
CA GLN A 442 32.37 6.06 3.54
C GLN A 442 31.42 5.01 4.12
N HIS A 443 30.11 5.21 3.97
CA HIS A 443 29.11 4.43 4.69
C HIS A 443 28.24 3.53 3.79
N HIS A 444 28.21 3.75 2.47
CA HIS A 444 27.45 2.93 1.51
C HIS A 444 25.96 2.69 1.88
N GLN A 445 25.28 3.69 2.45
CA GLN A 445 23.86 3.55 2.82
C GLN A 445 22.96 3.54 1.56
N PRO A 446 22.00 2.61 1.41
CA PRO A 446 21.10 2.53 0.25
C PRO A 446 20.28 3.81 0.02
N CYS A 447 19.78 4.43 1.10
CA CYS A 447 18.95 5.64 1.05
C CYS A 447 19.56 6.81 0.26
N PHE A 448 20.89 6.87 0.15
CA PHE A 448 21.63 7.84 -0.66
C PHE A 448 21.43 7.64 -2.15
N LEU A 449 21.40 6.39 -2.62
CA LEU A 449 21.07 6.03 -4.00
C LEU A 449 19.60 6.34 -4.29
N TYR A 450 18.70 5.97 -3.37
CA TYR A 450 17.27 6.22 -3.51
C TYR A 450 16.94 7.72 -3.59
N LEU A 451 17.49 8.54 -2.68
CA LEU A 451 17.32 9.99 -2.71
C LEU A 451 17.86 10.60 -4.01
N SER A 452 19.04 10.15 -4.47
CA SER A 452 19.60 10.57 -5.76
C SER A 452 18.66 10.24 -6.93
N SER A 453 17.98 9.10 -6.87
CA SER A 453 17.02 8.68 -7.91
C SER A 453 15.82 9.62 -8.00
N GLU A 454 15.34 10.12 -6.87
CA GLU A 454 14.22 11.06 -6.79
C GLU A 454 14.64 12.47 -7.22
N VAL A 455 15.88 12.88 -6.95
CA VAL A 455 16.46 14.13 -7.48
C VAL A 455 16.59 14.05 -9.01
N ILE A 456 17.12 12.96 -9.56
CA ILE A 456 17.24 12.76 -11.02
C ILE A 456 15.87 12.79 -11.70
N LYS A 457 14.83 12.22 -11.08
CA LYS A 457 13.46 12.26 -11.61
C LYS A 457 12.93 13.69 -11.82
N ILE A 458 13.41 14.66 -11.04
CA ILE A 458 12.94 16.05 -11.05
C ILE A 458 13.87 16.95 -11.86
N PHE A 459 15.19 16.76 -11.73
CA PHE A 459 16.22 17.65 -12.27
C PHE A 459 17.04 17.03 -13.41
N GLY A 460 16.87 15.76 -13.75
CA GLY A 460 17.68 15.06 -14.77
C GLY A 460 17.61 15.70 -16.16
N SER A 461 16.48 16.30 -16.51
CA SER A 461 16.27 17.02 -17.76
C SER A 461 16.64 18.51 -17.69
N ASP A 462 17.11 19.01 -16.54
CA ASP A 462 17.48 20.41 -16.35
C ASP A 462 18.95 20.64 -16.72
N PRO A 463 19.24 21.43 -17.77
CA PRO A 463 20.62 21.68 -18.21
C PRO A 463 21.47 22.39 -17.15
N ALA A 464 20.88 23.22 -16.29
CA ALA A 464 21.62 23.88 -15.21
C ALA A 464 22.15 22.88 -14.17
N CYS A 465 21.58 21.67 -14.17
CA CYS A 465 21.90 20.62 -13.22
C CYS A 465 22.85 19.54 -13.77
N ALA A 466 23.17 19.62 -15.06
CA ALA A 466 23.83 18.54 -15.78
C ALA A 466 25.20 18.16 -15.21
N ASP A 467 26.04 19.16 -14.90
CA ASP A 467 27.43 18.93 -14.49
C ASP A 467 27.53 18.23 -13.13
N TYR A 468 26.77 18.69 -12.14
CA TYR A 468 26.79 18.07 -10.82
C TYR A 468 26.06 16.72 -10.80
N LEU A 469 24.97 16.55 -11.58
CA LEU A 469 24.31 15.25 -11.71
C LEU A 469 25.22 14.22 -12.37
N LYS A 470 26.02 14.63 -13.37
CA LYS A 470 27.03 13.76 -13.97
C LYS A 470 28.07 13.31 -12.94
N SER A 471 28.62 14.24 -12.16
CA SER A 471 29.57 13.92 -11.07
C SER A 471 28.97 12.96 -10.03
N LEU A 472 27.72 13.20 -9.65
CA LEU A 472 26.97 12.33 -8.72
C LEU A 472 26.83 10.91 -9.28
N ILE A 473 26.31 10.77 -10.50
CA ILE A 473 26.11 9.49 -11.21
C ILE A 473 27.41 8.69 -11.25
N GLU A 474 28.49 9.33 -11.72
CA GLU A 474 29.81 8.70 -11.84
C GLU A 474 30.34 8.22 -10.48
N SER A 475 30.26 9.07 -9.46
CA SER A 475 30.75 8.72 -8.13
C SER A 475 29.95 7.61 -7.47
N LEU A 476 28.61 7.68 -7.49
CA LEU A 476 27.77 6.69 -6.80
C LEU A 476 27.88 5.32 -7.46
N PHE A 477 27.80 5.25 -8.79
CA PHE A 477 27.93 3.98 -9.49
C PHE A 477 29.35 3.42 -9.45
N SER A 478 30.40 4.25 -9.49
CA SER A 478 31.78 3.78 -9.32
C SER A 478 31.98 3.09 -7.96
N GLN A 479 31.47 3.66 -6.86
CA GLN A 479 31.55 3.00 -5.55
C GLN A 479 30.72 1.71 -5.51
N THR A 480 29.50 1.75 -6.06
CA THR A 480 28.58 0.60 -5.99
C THR A 480 29.05 -0.60 -6.83
N THR A 481 29.60 -0.36 -8.01
CA THR A 481 30.15 -1.42 -8.88
C THR A 481 31.39 -2.08 -8.28
N CYS A 482 32.21 -1.34 -7.53
CA CYS A 482 33.32 -1.91 -6.75
C CYS A 482 32.82 -2.75 -5.56
N LEU A 483 31.65 -2.42 -5.00
CA LEU A 483 31.04 -3.15 -3.88
C LEU A 483 30.34 -4.44 -4.34
N LEU A 484 29.65 -4.40 -5.48
CA LEU A 484 28.80 -5.47 -5.98
C LEU A 484 29.49 -6.23 -7.12
N THR A 485 30.48 -7.06 -6.79
CA THR A 485 31.28 -7.79 -7.79
C THR A 485 30.88 -9.26 -7.94
N ARG A 486 30.33 -9.89 -6.90
CA ARG A 486 29.88 -11.30 -6.94
C ARG A 486 28.50 -11.44 -6.30
N ILE A 487 27.87 -12.58 -6.57
CA ILE A 487 26.49 -12.85 -6.12
C ILE A 487 26.34 -12.83 -4.59
N GLN A 488 27.41 -13.12 -3.83
CA GLN A 488 27.40 -13.06 -2.38
C GLN A 488 27.18 -11.63 -1.88
N GLU A 489 27.80 -10.62 -2.51
CA GLU A 489 27.61 -9.24 -2.11
C GLU A 489 26.18 -8.76 -2.38
N PHE A 490 25.58 -9.12 -3.51
CA PHE A 490 24.17 -8.88 -3.82
C PHE A 490 23.23 -9.51 -2.78
N THR A 491 23.54 -10.74 -2.35
CA THR A 491 22.74 -11.44 -1.34
C THR A 491 22.88 -10.80 0.04
N SER A 492 24.07 -10.30 0.38
CA SER A 492 24.34 -9.64 1.67
C SER A 492 23.83 -8.20 1.75
N ARG A 493 23.67 -7.52 0.60
CA ARG A 493 23.30 -6.10 0.51
C ARG A 493 22.24 -5.89 -0.60
N PRO A 494 21.08 -6.55 -0.52
CA PRO A 494 20.06 -6.49 -1.55
C PRO A 494 19.50 -5.07 -1.74
N ASP A 495 19.40 -4.29 -0.66
CA ASP A 495 18.86 -2.92 -0.71
C ASP A 495 19.74 -1.98 -1.55
N ILE A 496 21.07 -2.12 -1.45
CA ILE A 496 22.02 -1.35 -2.28
C ILE A 496 21.85 -1.74 -3.75
N ALA A 497 21.70 -3.03 -4.04
CA ALA A 497 21.48 -3.49 -5.40
C ALA A 497 20.16 -2.94 -5.96
N ASP A 498 19.07 -3.04 -5.19
CA ASP A 498 17.77 -2.50 -5.58
C ASP A 498 17.84 -1.01 -5.92
N ASP A 499 18.29 -0.19 -4.97
CA ASP A 499 18.36 1.26 -5.15
C ASP A 499 19.36 1.69 -6.23
N CYS A 500 20.44 0.93 -6.44
CA CYS A 500 21.41 1.17 -7.51
C CYS A 500 20.78 1.00 -8.88
N PHE A 501 20.12 -0.13 -9.14
CA PHE A 501 19.52 -0.37 -10.45
C PHE A 501 18.22 0.41 -10.65
N LEU A 502 17.50 0.75 -9.58
CA LEU A 502 16.45 1.76 -9.62
C LEU A 502 17.00 3.12 -10.07
N LEU A 503 18.09 3.60 -9.47
CA LEU A 503 18.77 4.83 -9.88
C LEU A 503 19.21 4.77 -11.34
N ALA A 504 19.78 3.65 -11.79
CA ALA A 504 20.23 3.46 -13.17
C ALA A 504 19.07 3.56 -14.18
N SER A 505 17.95 2.89 -13.88
CA SER A 505 16.71 3.02 -14.64
C SER A 505 16.14 4.45 -14.64
N ARG A 506 16.34 5.23 -13.57
CA ARG A 506 15.97 6.66 -13.56
C ARG A 506 16.90 7.48 -14.45
N CYS A 507 18.20 7.20 -14.44
CA CYS A 507 19.16 7.87 -15.32
C CYS A 507 18.81 7.67 -16.81
N ILE A 508 18.47 6.44 -17.22
CA ILE A 508 18.05 6.15 -18.60
C ILE A 508 16.80 6.95 -18.98
N ARG A 509 15.83 7.07 -18.06
CA ARG A 509 14.54 7.74 -18.33
C ARG A 509 14.61 9.27 -18.31
N TYR A 510 15.41 9.87 -17.43
CA TYR A 510 15.37 11.32 -17.18
C TYR A 510 16.63 12.07 -17.61
N CYS A 511 17.78 11.40 -17.70
CA CYS A 511 19.03 12.01 -18.15
C CYS A 511 19.92 11.05 -18.98
N PRO A 512 19.38 10.40 -20.03
CA PRO A 512 20.14 9.43 -20.83
C PRO A 512 21.44 10.01 -21.41
N GLN A 513 21.45 11.31 -21.73
CA GLN A 513 22.63 12.04 -22.20
C GLN A 513 23.80 12.01 -21.21
N LEU A 514 23.52 12.06 -19.91
CA LEU A 514 24.53 12.03 -18.86
C LEU A 514 25.00 10.61 -18.59
N PHE A 515 24.08 9.65 -18.68
CA PHE A 515 24.33 8.24 -18.34
C PHE A 515 25.10 7.50 -19.45
N PHE A 516 24.63 7.53 -20.70
CA PHE A 516 25.28 6.79 -21.79
C PHE A 516 26.62 7.41 -22.21
N ALA A 517 26.80 8.71 -22.01
CA ALA A 517 28.09 9.36 -22.24
C ALA A 517 29.11 9.09 -21.11
N SER A 518 28.67 8.52 -19.99
CA SER A 518 29.52 8.27 -18.83
C SER A 518 30.36 7.00 -19.00
N PRO A 519 31.63 6.99 -18.54
CA PRO A 519 32.47 5.79 -18.54
C PRO A 519 31.94 4.69 -17.61
N ILE A 520 30.94 4.98 -16.77
CA ILE A 520 30.38 4.02 -15.81
C ILE A 520 29.34 3.06 -16.42
N PHE A 521 28.84 3.34 -17.62
CA PHE A 521 27.82 2.52 -18.25
C PHE A 521 28.28 1.05 -18.46
N PRO A 522 29.45 0.75 -19.06
CA PRO A 522 29.91 -0.62 -19.21
C PRO A 522 30.10 -1.38 -17.88
N PRO A 523 30.83 -0.84 -16.87
CA PRO A 523 30.96 -1.50 -15.58
C PRO A 523 29.63 -1.77 -14.87
N LEU A 524 28.62 -0.91 -15.06
CA LEU A 524 27.31 -1.13 -14.46
C LEU A 524 26.54 -2.27 -15.13
N VAL A 525 26.71 -2.50 -16.44
CA VAL A 525 26.18 -3.69 -17.12
C VAL A 525 26.88 -4.96 -16.62
N ASP A 526 28.20 -4.92 -16.41
CA ASP A 526 28.96 -6.04 -15.83
C ASP A 526 28.49 -6.36 -14.40
N CYS A 527 28.28 -5.33 -13.59
CA CYS A 527 27.69 -5.43 -12.25
C CYS A 527 26.28 -6.05 -12.31
N ALA A 528 25.41 -5.61 -13.22
CA ALA A 528 24.08 -6.19 -13.41
C ALA A 528 24.18 -7.69 -13.66
N MET A 529 25.04 -8.11 -14.60
CA MET A 529 25.26 -9.52 -14.95
C MET A 529 25.70 -10.37 -13.76
N ALA A 530 26.52 -9.84 -12.85
CA ALA A 530 26.93 -10.53 -11.63
C ALA A 530 25.77 -10.74 -10.63
N GLY A 531 24.75 -9.87 -10.68
CA GLY A 531 23.62 -9.85 -9.74
C GLY A 531 22.30 -10.44 -10.24
N MET A 532 22.13 -10.68 -11.55
CA MET A 532 20.84 -11.10 -12.16
C MET A 532 20.20 -12.35 -11.54
N THR A 533 20.99 -13.23 -10.91
CA THR A 533 20.51 -14.47 -10.28
C THR A 533 20.26 -14.33 -8.77
N VAL A 534 20.24 -13.10 -8.23
CA VAL A 534 20.02 -12.85 -6.81
C VAL A 534 18.61 -13.30 -6.39
N GLN A 535 18.50 -14.01 -5.28
CA GLN A 535 17.21 -14.55 -4.83
C GLN A 535 16.29 -13.47 -4.23
N HIS A 536 16.82 -12.30 -3.90
CA HIS A 536 16.04 -11.19 -3.37
C HIS A 536 15.17 -10.56 -4.46
N ARG A 537 13.85 -10.58 -4.25
CA ARG A 537 12.84 -10.23 -5.27
C ARG A 537 13.00 -8.80 -5.81
N GLU A 538 13.19 -7.82 -4.94
CA GLU A 538 13.20 -6.40 -5.33
C GLU A 538 14.48 -6.05 -6.08
N ALA A 539 15.64 -6.36 -5.50
CA ALA A 539 16.94 -6.29 -6.18
C ALA A 539 16.97 -6.95 -7.57
N SER A 540 16.49 -8.20 -7.68
CA SER A 540 16.41 -8.90 -8.97
C SER A 540 15.51 -8.17 -9.97
N ASN A 541 14.32 -7.75 -9.54
CA ASN A 541 13.39 -6.98 -10.38
C ASN A 541 14.04 -5.67 -10.86
N SER A 542 14.73 -4.93 -10.00
CA SER A 542 15.40 -3.69 -10.39
C SER A 542 16.55 -3.92 -11.38
N ILE A 543 17.34 -4.98 -11.22
CA ILE A 543 18.37 -5.39 -12.20
C ILE A 543 17.75 -5.72 -13.55
N LEU A 544 16.69 -6.54 -13.57
CA LEU A 544 16.01 -6.95 -14.80
C LEU A 544 15.30 -5.77 -15.49
N ASN A 545 14.71 -4.86 -14.72
CA ASN A 545 14.09 -3.64 -15.23
C ASN A 545 15.15 -2.72 -15.85
N PHE A 546 16.31 -2.54 -15.21
CA PHE A 546 17.43 -1.78 -15.77
C PHE A 546 17.90 -2.35 -17.12
N LEU A 547 18.10 -3.68 -17.21
CA LEU A 547 18.47 -4.32 -18.47
C LEU A 547 17.39 -4.15 -19.54
N SER A 548 16.12 -4.28 -19.16
CA SER A 548 15.00 -4.09 -20.07
C SER A 548 14.92 -2.65 -20.57
N ASP A 549 15.10 -1.65 -19.70
CA ASP A 549 15.16 -0.23 -20.05
C ASP A 549 16.29 0.05 -21.06
N ILE A 550 17.43 -0.64 -20.96
CA ILE A 550 18.52 -0.56 -21.95
C ILE A 550 18.08 -1.14 -23.30
N PHE A 551 17.45 -2.31 -23.29
CA PHE A 551 17.05 -2.99 -24.53
C PHE A 551 15.93 -2.23 -25.26
N ASP A 552 14.95 -1.73 -24.51
CA ASP A 552 13.79 -0.99 -25.02
C ASP A 552 14.10 0.45 -25.43
N LEU A 553 15.35 0.91 -25.27
CA LEU A 553 15.78 2.26 -25.64
C LEU A 553 15.38 2.65 -27.07
N GLY A 554 15.47 1.71 -28.01
CA GLY A 554 15.10 1.90 -29.42
C GLY A 554 13.60 2.05 -29.68
N ASN A 555 12.75 1.84 -28.68
CA ASN A 555 11.31 2.11 -28.78
C ASN A 555 10.96 3.58 -28.48
N SER A 556 11.94 4.39 -28.04
CA SER A 556 11.74 5.81 -27.73
C SER A 556 12.39 6.72 -28.78
N SER A 557 11.71 7.81 -29.17
CA SER A 557 12.20 8.77 -30.17
C SER A 557 13.52 9.44 -29.78
N HIS A 558 13.79 9.57 -28.49
CA HIS A 558 15.04 10.16 -27.96
C HIS A 558 16.14 9.11 -27.71
N GLY A 559 15.81 7.82 -27.80
CA GLY A 559 16.75 6.72 -27.56
C GLY A 559 17.65 6.39 -28.75
N GLU A 560 17.21 6.73 -29.97
CA GLU A 560 17.93 6.38 -31.22
C GLU A 560 19.38 6.85 -31.23
N MET A 561 19.65 8.05 -30.69
CA MET A 561 20.99 8.63 -30.64
C MET A 561 21.98 7.87 -29.73
N TYR A 562 21.49 7.04 -28.82
CA TYR A 562 22.32 6.27 -27.89
C TYR A 562 22.50 4.81 -28.31
N LEU A 563 21.84 4.37 -29.40
CA LEU A 563 21.89 2.97 -29.84
C LEU A 563 23.32 2.52 -30.17
N SER A 564 24.14 3.38 -30.80
CA SER A 564 25.53 3.04 -31.10
C SER A 564 26.37 2.78 -29.84
N THR A 565 26.16 3.58 -28.78
CA THR A 565 26.87 3.44 -27.50
C THR A 565 26.36 2.24 -26.71
N ARG A 566 25.04 2.00 -26.75
CA ARG A 566 24.43 0.81 -26.20
C ARG A 566 25.00 -0.45 -26.84
N ASP A 567 25.00 -0.50 -28.17
CA ASP A 567 25.36 -1.69 -28.94
C ASP A 567 26.84 -2.05 -28.78
N SER A 568 27.73 -1.06 -28.66
CA SER A 568 29.15 -1.30 -28.39
C SER A 568 29.41 -1.96 -27.03
N VAL A 569 28.48 -1.81 -26.07
CA VAL A 569 28.58 -2.41 -24.73
C VAL A 569 27.82 -3.73 -24.64
N ILE A 570 26.61 -3.81 -25.19
CA ILE A 570 25.71 -4.95 -25.03
C ILE A 570 26.06 -6.10 -25.99
N ILE A 571 26.42 -5.84 -27.25
CA ILE A 571 26.71 -6.92 -28.21
C ILE A 571 27.83 -7.86 -27.72
N PRO A 572 28.97 -7.36 -27.17
CA PRO A 572 30.00 -8.23 -26.60
C PRO A 572 29.54 -9.07 -25.40
N ARG A 573 28.50 -8.61 -24.67
CA ARG A 573 27.95 -9.25 -23.47
C ARG A 573 26.71 -10.10 -23.75
N GLY A 574 26.16 -9.99 -24.95
CA GLY A 574 24.92 -10.62 -25.39
C GLY A 574 24.83 -12.13 -25.15
N PRO A 575 25.86 -12.94 -25.50
CA PRO A 575 25.87 -14.37 -25.20
C PRO A 575 25.68 -14.66 -23.71
N THR A 576 26.44 -13.98 -22.87
CA THR A 576 26.42 -14.17 -21.41
C THR A 576 25.10 -13.70 -20.79
N ILE A 577 24.60 -12.52 -21.18
CA ILE A 577 23.31 -12.00 -20.71
C ILE A 577 22.19 -12.99 -21.09
N THR A 578 22.17 -13.46 -22.33
CA THR A 578 21.16 -14.42 -22.81
C THR A 578 21.22 -15.71 -22.01
N ARG A 579 22.42 -16.26 -21.79
CA ARG A 579 22.62 -17.46 -20.97
C ARG A 579 22.10 -17.29 -19.55
N ILE A 580 22.38 -16.15 -18.91
CA ILE A 580 21.92 -15.85 -17.56
C ILE A 580 20.39 -15.71 -17.51
N LEU A 581 19.77 -15.02 -18.48
CA LEU A 581 18.30 -14.91 -18.56
C LEU A 581 17.64 -16.28 -18.73
N VAL A 582 18.19 -17.14 -19.60
CA VAL A 582 17.70 -18.52 -19.76
C VAL A 582 17.90 -19.32 -18.47
N ALA A 583 19.02 -19.15 -17.75
CA ALA A 583 19.23 -19.76 -16.44
C ALA A 583 18.16 -19.31 -15.43
N CYS A 584 17.84 -18.01 -15.39
CA CYS A 584 16.80 -17.42 -14.53
C CYS A 584 15.42 -18.02 -14.82
N LEU A 585 15.03 -18.13 -16.09
CA LEU A 585 13.78 -18.77 -16.50
C LEU A 585 13.72 -20.23 -16.05
N THR A 586 14.80 -20.97 -16.28
CA THR A 586 14.87 -22.42 -16.08
C THR A 586 15.22 -22.84 -14.64
N GLY A 587 15.06 -21.94 -13.66
CA GLY A 587 15.12 -22.29 -12.24
C GLY A 587 16.25 -21.65 -11.43
N ALA A 588 16.98 -20.66 -11.97
CA ALA A 588 17.91 -19.88 -11.14
C ALA A 588 17.15 -18.88 -10.25
N LEU A 589 15.94 -18.47 -10.63
CA LEU A 589 15.04 -17.63 -9.82
C LEU A 589 13.72 -18.36 -9.52
N PRO A 590 12.97 -17.99 -8.46
CA PRO A 590 11.65 -18.56 -8.14
C PRO A 590 10.60 -18.36 -9.24
N ASN A 591 9.53 -19.19 -9.24
CA ASN A 591 8.44 -19.11 -10.24
C ASN A 591 7.77 -17.73 -10.29
N SER A 592 7.67 -17.06 -9.15
CA SER A 592 7.09 -15.73 -9.03
C SER A 592 7.83 -14.64 -9.82
N GLN A 593 9.04 -14.91 -10.33
CA GLN A 593 9.83 -13.97 -11.13
C GLN A 593 9.90 -14.31 -12.63
N VAL A 594 9.28 -15.42 -13.07
CA VAL A 594 9.35 -15.89 -14.47
C VAL A 594 8.81 -14.83 -15.43
N GLU A 595 7.75 -14.11 -15.06
CA GLU A 595 7.19 -13.06 -15.90
C GLU A 595 8.18 -11.91 -16.15
N THR A 596 8.85 -11.40 -15.10
CA THR A 596 9.85 -10.33 -15.23
C THR A 596 11.03 -10.76 -16.11
N VAL A 597 11.52 -11.99 -15.92
CA VAL A 597 12.64 -12.52 -16.73
C VAL A 597 12.21 -12.72 -18.17
N THR A 598 10.98 -13.20 -18.40
CA THR A 598 10.41 -13.37 -19.74
C THR A 598 10.35 -12.03 -20.46
N TYR A 599 9.90 -10.98 -19.78
CA TYR A 599 9.90 -9.62 -20.34
C TYR A 599 11.30 -9.18 -20.76
N ALA A 600 12.31 -9.33 -19.88
CA ALA A 600 13.68 -8.94 -20.18
C ALA A 600 14.27 -9.71 -21.38
N LEU A 601 14.00 -11.01 -21.48
CA LEU A 601 14.43 -11.83 -22.63
C LEU A 601 13.73 -11.40 -23.93
N LEU A 602 12.44 -11.07 -23.88
CA LEU A 602 11.71 -10.57 -25.04
C LEU A 602 12.19 -9.18 -25.47
N ALA A 603 12.50 -8.30 -24.53
CA ALA A 603 13.10 -6.99 -24.80
C ALA A 603 14.46 -7.14 -25.50
N LEU A 604 15.33 -8.02 -25.00
CA LEU A 604 16.60 -8.36 -25.65
C LEU A 604 16.39 -8.92 -27.06
N THR A 605 15.40 -9.79 -27.25
CA THR A 605 15.07 -10.41 -28.53
C THR A 605 14.55 -9.39 -29.54
N ARG A 606 13.72 -8.43 -29.11
CA ARG A 606 13.23 -7.34 -29.96
C ARG A 606 14.35 -6.36 -30.34
N ALA A 607 15.35 -6.18 -29.47
CA ALA A 607 16.47 -5.27 -29.71
C ALA A 607 17.51 -5.83 -30.69
N TYR A 608 17.82 -7.12 -30.64
CA TYR A 608 18.94 -7.72 -31.41
C TYR A 608 18.53 -8.85 -32.37
N GLY A 609 17.26 -9.27 -32.36
CA GLY A 609 16.69 -10.24 -33.31
C GLY A 609 17.48 -11.54 -33.42
N MET A 610 18.04 -11.78 -34.61
CA MET A 610 18.78 -13.02 -34.93
C MET A 610 19.98 -13.26 -34.01
N LYS A 611 20.67 -12.22 -33.53
CA LYS A 611 21.80 -12.39 -32.60
C LYS A 611 21.35 -13.05 -31.29
N THR A 612 20.19 -12.64 -30.76
CA THR A 612 19.64 -13.24 -29.53
C THR A 612 19.24 -14.70 -29.75
N LEU A 613 18.75 -15.05 -30.94
CA LEU A 613 18.46 -16.44 -31.29
C LEU A 613 19.71 -17.31 -31.31
N GLU A 614 20.80 -16.82 -31.91
CA GLU A 614 22.10 -17.51 -31.92
C GLU A 614 22.59 -17.74 -30.48
N TRP A 615 22.58 -16.69 -29.65
CA TRP A 615 22.99 -16.79 -28.24
C TRP A 615 22.10 -17.74 -27.41
N ALA A 616 20.79 -17.75 -27.66
CA ALA A 616 19.86 -18.64 -26.99
C ALA A 616 20.08 -20.10 -27.42
N GLN A 617 20.34 -20.33 -28.71
CA GLN A 617 20.64 -21.66 -29.24
C GLN A 617 21.94 -22.22 -28.64
N GLU A 618 22.99 -21.42 -28.55
CA GLU A 618 24.25 -21.80 -27.89
C GLU A 618 24.01 -22.14 -26.40
N SER A 619 23.18 -21.37 -25.71
CA SER A 619 22.86 -21.60 -24.30
C SER A 619 22.08 -22.91 -24.10
N LEU A 620 21.05 -23.16 -24.92
CA LEU A 620 20.24 -24.38 -24.84
C LEU A 620 21.03 -25.64 -25.23
N ALA A 621 22.02 -25.52 -26.11
CA ALA A 621 22.88 -26.63 -26.50
C ALA A 621 23.72 -27.17 -25.32
N LEU A 622 23.95 -26.36 -24.28
CA LEU A 622 24.64 -26.80 -23.05
C LEU A 622 23.79 -27.72 -22.18
N ILE A 623 22.46 -27.67 -22.33
CA ILE A 623 21.54 -28.49 -21.53
C ILE A 623 21.53 -29.92 -22.11
N PRO A 624 21.63 -30.98 -21.30
CA PRO A 624 21.50 -32.36 -21.78
C PRO A 624 20.09 -32.66 -22.31
N SER A 625 19.98 -33.46 -23.38
CA SER A 625 18.68 -33.86 -23.96
C SER A 625 17.83 -34.73 -23.02
N SER A 626 18.43 -35.29 -21.96
CA SER A 626 17.71 -35.98 -20.88
C SER A 626 16.91 -35.01 -19.98
N ALA A 627 17.33 -33.75 -19.89
CA ALA A 627 16.67 -32.73 -19.09
C ALA A 627 15.61 -31.96 -19.91
N VAL A 628 15.97 -31.55 -21.13
CA VAL A 628 15.11 -30.80 -22.07
C VAL A 628 15.24 -31.38 -23.47
N THR A 629 14.12 -31.81 -24.05
CA THR A 629 14.02 -32.45 -25.37
C THR A 629 14.24 -31.46 -26.52
N ASP A 630 14.58 -31.98 -27.70
CA ASP A 630 14.79 -31.14 -28.90
C ASP A 630 13.49 -30.43 -29.36
N LEU A 631 12.32 -31.02 -29.06
CA LEU A 631 11.02 -30.41 -29.34
C LEU A 631 10.79 -29.16 -28.47
N GLU A 632 11.05 -29.26 -27.17
CA GLU A 632 10.93 -28.13 -26.22
C GLU A 632 11.89 -26.99 -26.58
N ARG A 633 13.15 -27.33 -26.96
CA ARG A 633 14.13 -26.34 -27.46
C ARG A 633 13.63 -25.63 -28.71
N SER A 634 13.09 -26.39 -29.67
CA SER A 634 12.62 -25.85 -30.95
C SER A 634 11.42 -24.93 -30.75
N LYS A 635 10.46 -25.30 -29.90
CA LYS A 635 9.31 -24.44 -29.53
C LYS A 635 9.76 -23.11 -28.91
N PHE A 636 10.70 -23.16 -27.97
CA PHE A 636 11.24 -21.96 -27.33
C PHE A 636 11.95 -21.05 -28.34
N LEU A 637 12.83 -21.60 -29.18
CA LEU A 637 13.52 -20.82 -30.22
C LEU A 637 12.54 -20.24 -31.25
N GLN A 638 11.47 -20.97 -31.60
CA GLN A 638 10.40 -20.47 -32.46
C GLN A 638 9.65 -19.30 -31.80
N ALA A 639 9.38 -19.35 -30.51
CA ALA A 639 8.75 -18.26 -29.77
C ALA A 639 9.62 -17.00 -29.78
N LEU A 640 10.93 -17.13 -29.53
CA LEU A 640 11.88 -16.02 -29.66
C LEU A 640 11.96 -15.49 -31.10
N SER A 641 11.90 -16.38 -32.10
CA SER A 641 11.91 -15.97 -33.51
C SER A 641 10.66 -15.16 -33.85
N ASN A 642 9.49 -15.57 -33.39
CA ASN A 642 8.25 -14.81 -33.52
C ASN A 642 8.31 -13.45 -32.81
N ALA A 643 8.93 -13.39 -31.62
CA ALA A 643 9.16 -12.16 -30.89
C ALA A 643 10.06 -11.17 -31.64
N SER A 644 11.10 -11.68 -32.31
CA SER A 644 11.98 -10.85 -33.15
C SER A 644 11.23 -10.18 -34.32
N LEU A 645 10.16 -10.83 -34.81
CA LEU A 645 9.28 -10.35 -35.86
C LEU A 645 8.12 -9.48 -35.35
N ARG A 646 8.08 -9.17 -34.04
CA ARG A 646 7.02 -8.38 -33.37
C ARG A 646 5.58 -8.89 -33.62
N LYS A 647 5.38 -10.21 -33.74
CA LYS A 647 4.04 -10.83 -33.80
C LYS A 647 3.38 -10.90 -32.40
N ASP A 648 2.07 -11.11 -32.33
CA ASP A 648 1.23 -11.01 -31.13
C ASP A 648 1.79 -11.69 -29.87
N THR A 649 1.62 -11.02 -28.72
CA THR A 649 2.32 -11.32 -27.45
C THR A 649 1.80 -12.52 -26.67
N ASN A 650 0.55 -12.94 -26.88
CA ASN A 650 -0.05 -14.03 -26.10
C ASN A 650 0.44 -15.42 -26.55
N ASP A 651 0.72 -15.60 -27.84
CA ASP A 651 1.22 -16.87 -28.39
C ASP A 651 2.72 -17.11 -28.08
N ILE A 652 3.44 -16.08 -27.60
CA ILE A 652 4.89 -16.11 -27.34
C ILE A 652 5.21 -16.52 -25.90
N LYS A 653 4.35 -16.18 -24.94
CA LYS A 653 4.59 -16.45 -23.50
C LYS A 653 4.48 -17.93 -23.17
N LEU A 654 3.48 -18.61 -23.72
CA LEU A 654 3.17 -20.01 -23.39
C LEU A 654 4.35 -20.97 -23.66
N PRO A 655 5.06 -20.94 -24.80
CA PRO A 655 6.24 -21.78 -25.00
C PRO A 655 7.41 -21.48 -24.04
N ILE A 656 7.52 -20.24 -23.55
CA ILE A 656 8.55 -19.84 -22.58
C ILE A 656 8.20 -20.37 -21.18
N GLU A 657 6.93 -20.30 -20.81
CA GLU A 657 6.38 -20.87 -19.58
C GLU A 657 6.50 -22.40 -19.58
N GLU A 658 6.15 -23.07 -20.68
CA GLU A 658 6.33 -24.52 -20.86
C GLU A 658 7.79 -24.94 -20.60
N LEU A 659 8.77 -24.23 -21.17
CA LEU A 659 10.18 -24.54 -20.93
C LEU A 659 10.57 -24.35 -19.45
N SER A 660 10.06 -23.30 -18.80
CA SER A 660 10.28 -23.05 -17.38
C SER A 660 9.73 -24.18 -16.52
N GLU A 661 8.49 -24.62 -16.78
CA GLU A 661 7.84 -25.74 -16.07
C GLU A 661 8.61 -27.05 -16.25
N VAL A 662 9.02 -27.38 -17.48
CA VAL A 662 9.81 -28.59 -17.77
C VAL A 662 11.12 -28.60 -16.99
N CYS A 663 11.82 -27.47 -16.95
CA CYS A 663 13.09 -27.36 -16.22
C CYS A 663 12.91 -27.43 -14.69
N ARG A 664 11.69 -27.21 -14.20
CA ARG A 664 11.34 -27.20 -12.76
C ARG A 664 10.53 -28.42 -12.30
N ARG A 665 10.20 -29.35 -13.21
CA ARG A 665 9.35 -30.53 -12.93
C ARG A 665 9.86 -31.40 -11.78
N ASN A 666 11.17 -31.44 -11.56
CA ASN A 666 11.79 -32.03 -10.38
C ASN A 666 13.18 -31.44 -10.11
N ARG A 667 13.66 -31.66 -8.88
CA ARG A 667 14.93 -31.12 -8.40
C ARG A 667 16.15 -31.58 -9.22
N THR A 668 16.18 -32.83 -9.66
CA THR A 668 17.30 -33.39 -10.43
C THR A 668 17.44 -32.71 -11.80
N VAL A 669 16.33 -32.49 -12.50
CA VAL A 669 16.30 -31.78 -13.79
C VAL A 669 16.74 -30.33 -13.59
N GLN A 670 16.24 -29.68 -12.54
CA GLN A 670 16.66 -28.32 -12.21
C GLN A 670 18.16 -28.24 -11.92
N GLU A 671 18.72 -29.16 -11.12
CA GLU A 671 20.17 -29.19 -10.82
C GLU A 671 21.02 -29.41 -12.07
N ILE A 672 20.61 -30.28 -13.00
CA ILE A 672 21.29 -30.50 -14.29
C ILE A 672 21.28 -29.23 -15.14
N VAL A 673 20.11 -28.60 -15.29
CA VAL A 673 19.94 -27.38 -16.11
C VAL A 673 20.74 -26.23 -15.49
N GLN A 674 20.67 -26.06 -14.17
CA GLN A 674 21.40 -25.02 -13.48
C GLN A 674 22.91 -25.27 -13.50
N GLY A 675 23.39 -26.52 -13.40
CA GLY A 675 24.80 -26.85 -13.56
C GLY A 675 25.33 -26.54 -14.96
N ALA A 676 24.51 -26.67 -15.99
CA ALA A 676 24.86 -26.33 -17.37
C ALA A 676 24.85 -24.81 -17.62
N LEU A 677 23.86 -24.09 -17.07
CA LEU A 677 23.61 -22.70 -17.45
C LEU A 677 24.20 -21.66 -16.48
N LYS A 678 24.33 -21.96 -15.18
CA LYS A 678 24.87 -20.99 -14.22
C LYS A 678 26.29 -20.61 -14.63
N PRO A 679 26.64 -19.31 -14.63
CA PRO A 679 28.03 -18.91 -14.75
C PRO A 679 28.80 -19.51 -13.56
N LEU A 680 29.83 -20.32 -13.85
CA LEU A 680 30.90 -20.57 -12.88
C LEU A 680 31.49 -19.20 -12.57
N GLU A 681 31.36 -18.75 -11.31
CA GLU A 681 31.76 -17.43 -10.78
C GLU A 681 32.32 -16.49 -11.85
N LEU A 682 31.51 -15.55 -12.35
CA LEU A 682 31.93 -14.56 -13.35
C LEU A 682 33.25 -13.91 -12.89
N GLN A 683 34.38 -14.39 -13.38
CA GLN A 683 35.67 -13.72 -13.26
C GLN A 683 35.59 -12.54 -14.23
N ILE A 684 35.02 -11.43 -13.75
CA ILE A 684 35.12 -10.16 -14.43
C ILE A 684 36.61 -9.84 -14.48
N VAL A 685 37.21 -10.00 -15.65
CA VAL A 685 38.61 -9.65 -15.89
C VAL A 685 38.72 -8.15 -15.63
N SER A 686 39.43 -7.78 -14.57
CA SER A 686 39.81 -6.40 -14.29
C SER A 686 40.65 -5.89 -15.45
N GLY A 687 40.06 -5.06 -16.31
CA GLY A 687 40.77 -4.33 -17.35
C GLY A 687 41.76 -3.36 -16.72
N SER A 688 43.01 -3.47 -17.15
CA SER A 688 44.13 -2.56 -16.92
C SER A 688 43.86 -1.13 -17.38
#